data_AF-A0A4P5WBR8-F1
#
_entry.id   AF-A0A4P5WBR8-F1
#
_cell.length_a   1.000
_cell.length_b   1.000
_cell.length_c   1.000
_cell.angle_alpha   90.00
_cell.angle_beta   90.00
_cell.angle_gamma   90.00
#
_symmetry.space_group_name_H-M   'P 1'
#
loop_
_entity.id
_entity.type
_entity.pdbx_description
1 polymer ?
#
loop_
_entity_poly.entity_id
_entity_poly.type
_entity_poly.pdbx_seq_one_letter_code
_entity_poly.pdbx_strand_id
1 'polypeptide(L)'
;MIADRQAATPIAGPRFASAWAALTYALCSLSLAWPVVAGRFLVNQNSDQYLAGYAFREFASSFMRANGTFPLWNPYLQGGMPFVAAMHGDIFYPTFLLRLILPVDVAMSWGMVGHFFLCGIATYWFLRVAGRLSFFAALVGGVAYMMTGFVSSLLSAGHDGKLFVNALFPITLLMLTWAMRDGKRWAWGAFAMIVGLALLTPHPQLFQYLLLASAAWALFLAFGGVGVERMPVKTAFTRLGLALGGVMLGAAMGAIQYLPVAEYAAWSPRAGGRDYQFATSYSFPIEELLNLYLPQFSGILNDYWGRNGIHFHSEYAGVAVLMLAGAAFGAATTVARKRFFRFWLGVALVSLLWALGGSTPFYALIYAVVPGTTFFRAPSTIFFITAFAIAVFAAIGTERVLEKRLSRRYVIGWLVASGVITLLAISGALSTLAQSLVTIPQLMDRVDAGAGALTLGAIRSLAFVGLTAGAMVAIAGGRLSGWKAGVTLAVLSAADLWTIERRYWGSVPPASQIYASDATIAYLNKLTEPARVLAFEDHNLPAAPHDPFLNGDGLMVHRVSSMLGYHGNELGRYQFFQTPQMVGNPTTWAITNTRYLLVNNDSMDIPGAKRVAGPAVNAAGTRVSLYELPGEHRFAWVAPVIAKYPDENIMEAMKAPNFPAHSVALVDPKSTLQTVTLAAVPTPLPIVVSTTNYSAGKMSLTLNTPAPAGSALVVAENFYPGWIATVDGKPVTVERTNLVLIGVPLTEGAKTVELTFTSPAFERGKTITIAATLLALLATLAGLIPSGPRTGGRRTRAMDAIALEKSA
;
A
#
# COMPACT_ATOMS: atom_id res chain seq x y z
N MET A 1 -16.63 -29.74 47.45
CA MET A 1 -15.48 -30.60 47.15
C MET A 1 -14.81 -30.11 45.88
N ILE A 2 -13.73 -29.33 46.04
CA ILE A 2 -12.91 -28.80 44.95
C ILE A 2 -11.93 -29.91 44.61
N ALA A 3 -12.24 -30.72 43.60
CA ALA A 3 -11.31 -31.71 43.08
C ALA A 3 -10.10 -30.99 42.48
N ASP A 4 -8.93 -31.36 42.98
CA ASP A 4 -7.62 -30.93 42.52
C ASP A 4 -7.49 -31.27 41.03
N ARG A 5 -7.77 -30.28 40.16
CA ARG A 5 -7.60 -30.46 38.71
C ARG A 5 -6.10 -30.49 38.44
N GLN A 6 -5.51 -31.68 38.42
CA GLN A 6 -4.18 -31.92 37.87
C GLN A 6 -4.05 -31.15 36.55
N ALA A 7 -3.06 -30.26 36.46
CA ALA A 7 -2.80 -29.50 35.25
C ALA A 7 -2.55 -30.49 34.11
N ALA A 8 -3.43 -30.47 33.10
CA ALA A 8 -3.25 -31.32 31.93
C ALA A 8 -1.89 -31.04 31.28
N THR A 9 -1.15 -32.09 30.96
CA THR A 9 0.12 -31.99 30.26
C THR A 9 -0.10 -31.30 28.91
N PRO A 10 0.75 -30.32 28.52
CA PRO A 10 0.61 -29.65 27.24
C PRO A 10 0.59 -30.66 26.10
N ILE A 11 -0.36 -30.52 25.17
CA ILE A 11 -0.43 -31.40 23.99
C ILE A 11 0.85 -31.21 23.19
N ALA A 12 1.67 -32.26 23.11
CA ALA A 12 2.91 -32.22 22.35
C ALA A 12 2.62 -31.85 20.89
N GLY A 13 3.43 -30.94 20.34
CA GLY A 13 3.33 -30.60 18.92
C GLY A 13 3.67 -31.79 18.04
N PRO A 14 3.15 -31.84 16.80
CA PRO A 14 3.49 -32.90 15.87
C PRO A 14 4.98 -32.83 15.50
N ARG A 15 5.55 -33.97 15.08
CA ARG A 15 6.85 -34.00 14.40
C ARG A 15 6.75 -33.06 13.18
N PHE A 16 7.77 -32.21 13.00
CA PHE A 16 7.79 -31.15 11.98
C PHE A 16 6.69 -30.07 12.16
N ALA A 17 6.46 -29.63 13.41
CA ALA A 17 5.47 -28.60 13.74
C ALA A 17 5.43 -27.39 12.79
N SER A 18 6.58 -26.83 12.40
CA SER A 18 6.61 -25.68 11.47
C SER A 18 6.11 -26.02 10.07
N ALA A 19 6.34 -27.25 9.58
CA ALA A 19 5.84 -27.69 8.28
C ALA A 19 4.31 -27.86 8.31
N TRP A 20 3.76 -28.41 9.39
CA TRP A 20 2.31 -28.50 9.59
C TRP A 20 1.65 -27.12 9.66
N ALA A 21 2.26 -26.18 10.38
CA ALA A 21 1.77 -24.81 10.42
C ALA A 21 1.79 -24.15 9.03
N ALA A 22 2.91 -24.28 8.29
CA ALA A 22 3.01 -23.80 6.92
C ALA A 22 1.94 -24.43 6.01
N LEU A 23 1.72 -25.75 6.10
CA LEU A 23 0.67 -26.41 5.33
C LEU A 23 -0.72 -25.84 5.66
N THR A 24 -1.04 -25.64 6.94
CA THR A 24 -2.32 -25.04 7.35
C THR A 24 -2.49 -23.64 6.76
N TYR A 25 -1.48 -22.77 6.87
CA TYR A 25 -1.57 -21.42 6.33
C TYR A 25 -1.63 -21.40 4.80
N ALA A 26 -0.91 -22.29 4.11
CA ALA A 26 -1.02 -22.44 2.67
C ALA A 26 -2.43 -22.86 2.24
N LEU A 27 -3.07 -23.80 2.95
CA LEU A 27 -4.45 -24.21 2.68
C LEU A 27 -5.44 -23.04 2.91
N CYS A 28 -5.25 -22.27 3.99
CA CYS A 28 -6.05 -21.06 4.24
C CYS A 28 -5.86 -19.98 3.15
N SER A 29 -4.64 -19.79 2.66
CA SER A 29 -4.36 -18.87 1.56
C SER A 29 -4.99 -19.34 0.26
N LEU A 30 -4.81 -20.61 -0.11
CA LEU A 30 -5.30 -21.17 -1.37
C LEU A 30 -6.83 -21.30 -1.41
N SER A 31 -7.50 -21.49 -0.27
CA SER A 31 -8.97 -21.54 -0.22
C SER A 31 -9.64 -20.21 -0.55
N LEU A 32 -8.92 -19.09 -0.39
CA LEU A 32 -9.35 -17.75 -0.79
C LEU A 32 -8.76 -17.37 -2.17
N ALA A 33 -7.51 -17.77 -2.43
CA ALA A 33 -6.78 -17.47 -3.66
C ALA A 33 -7.11 -18.39 -4.86
N TRP A 34 -8.14 -19.22 -4.77
CA TRP A 34 -8.53 -20.13 -5.86
C TRP A 34 -8.69 -19.43 -7.23
N PRO A 35 -9.17 -18.17 -7.34
CA PRO A 35 -9.25 -17.48 -8.63
C PRO A 35 -7.87 -17.26 -9.26
N VAL A 36 -6.85 -17.00 -8.44
CA VAL A 36 -5.45 -16.83 -8.89
C VAL A 36 -4.89 -18.13 -9.44
N VAL A 37 -5.21 -19.25 -8.76
CA VAL A 37 -4.84 -20.59 -9.24
C VAL A 37 -5.50 -20.89 -10.59
N ALA A 38 -6.72 -20.39 -10.80
CA ALA A 38 -7.45 -20.45 -12.07
C ALA A 38 -6.96 -19.43 -13.12
N GLY A 39 -5.84 -18.72 -12.87
CA GLY A 39 -5.24 -17.76 -13.81
C GLY A 39 -5.89 -16.39 -13.83
N ARG A 40 -6.76 -16.05 -12.86
CA ARG A 40 -7.39 -14.73 -12.76
C ARG A 40 -6.49 -13.73 -12.04
N PHE A 41 -6.67 -12.44 -12.35
CA PHE A 41 -5.93 -11.36 -11.70
C PHE A 41 -6.65 -10.95 -10.39
N LEU A 42 -5.98 -11.09 -9.25
CA LEU A 42 -6.51 -10.72 -7.93
C LEU A 42 -6.47 -9.20 -7.72
N VAL A 43 -7.46 -8.52 -8.28
CA VAL A 43 -7.64 -7.08 -8.13
C VAL A 43 -9.13 -6.74 -8.24
N ASN A 44 -9.58 -5.71 -7.52
CA ASN A 44 -10.91 -5.13 -7.63
C ASN A 44 -10.91 -4.04 -8.70
N GLN A 45 -11.95 -3.97 -9.56
CA GLN A 45 -12.12 -2.91 -10.56
C GLN A 45 -12.18 -1.51 -9.94
N ASN A 46 -12.61 -1.41 -8.68
CA ASN A 46 -12.70 -0.16 -7.94
C ASN A 46 -11.37 0.24 -7.26
N SER A 47 -10.29 -0.52 -7.46
CA SER A 47 -9.02 -0.27 -6.80
C SER A 47 -8.06 0.56 -7.65
N ASP A 48 -7.22 1.34 -6.97
CA ASP A 48 -6.13 2.10 -7.60
C ASP A 48 -5.15 1.18 -8.36
N GLN A 49 -5.03 -0.10 -7.98
CA GLN A 49 -4.19 -1.05 -8.71
C GLN A 49 -4.76 -1.38 -10.09
N TYR A 50 -6.09 -1.47 -10.21
CA TYR A 50 -6.77 -1.69 -11.48
C TYR A 50 -6.74 -0.43 -12.36
N LEU A 51 -6.95 0.75 -11.76
CA LEU A 51 -6.94 2.00 -12.52
C LEU A 51 -5.53 2.42 -12.96
N ALA A 52 -4.50 2.21 -12.13
CA ALA A 52 -3.17 2.76 -12.38
C ALA A 52 -2.00 1.83 -12.00
N GLY A 53 -2.11 1.16 -10.85
CA GLY A 53 -0.98 0.41 -10.27
C GLY A 53 -0.43 -0.72 -11.15
N TYR A 54 -1.28 -1.36 -11.98
CA TYR A 54 -0.83 -2.31 -12.99
C TYR A 54 0.04 -1.63 -14.06
N ALA A 55 -0.43 -0.52 -14.64
CA ALA A 55 0.23 0.17 -15.74
C ALA A 55 1.64 0.64 -15.36
N PHE A 56 1.81 1.16 -14.14
CA PHE A 56 3.11 1.59 -13.62
C PHE A 56 4.11 0.44 -13.53
N ARG A 57 3.65 -0.71 -13.02
CA ARG A 57 4.47 -1.90 -12.84
C ARG A 57 4.78 -2.58 -14.16
N GLU A 58 3.84 -2.57 -15.09
CA GLU A 58 4.05 -3.06 -16.46
C GLU A 58 5.13 -2.22 -17.15
N PHE A 59 4.99 -0.89 -17.14
CA PHE A 59 6.00 -0.01 -17.73
C PHE A 59 7.38 -0.19 -17.11
N ALA A 60 7.48 -0.17 -15.77
CA ALA A 60 8.76 -0.37 -15.10
C ALA A 60 9.40 -1.71 -15.46
N SER A 61 8.63 -2.80 -15.44
CA SER A 61 9.15 -4.14 -15.69
C SER A 61 9.58 -4.31 -17.14
N SER A 62 8.81 -3.79 -18.09
CA SER A 62 9.12 -3.82 -19.52
C SER A 62 10.32 -2.94 -19.85
N PHE A 63 10.42 -1.75 -19.24
CA PHE A 63 11.59 -0.88 -19.37
C PHE A 63 12.85 -1.53 -18.81
N MET A 64 12.78 -2.15 -17.63
CA MET A 64 13.91 -2.85 -17.02
C MET A 64 14.38 -4.05 -17.85
N ARG A 65 13.46 -4.85 -18.39
CA ARG A 65 13.82 -5.97 -19.28
C ARG A 65 14.54 -5.49 -20.55
N ALA A 66 14.11 -4.36 -21.11
CA ALA A 66 14.69 -3.81 -22.33
C ALA A 66 16.03 -3.07 -22.09
N ASN A 67 16.21 -2.41 -20.95
CA ASN A 67 17.33 -1.48 -20.73
C ASN A 67 18.29 -1.88 -19.59
N GLY A 68 17.92 -2.84 -18.75
CA GLY A 68 18.73 -3.27 -17.59
C GLY A 68 18.76 -2.28 -16.42
N THR A 69 17.95 -1.21 -16.45
CA THR A 69 17.88 -0.19 -15.40
C THR A 69 16.44 0.20 -15.10
N PHE A 70 16.19 0.80 -13.94
CA PHE A 70 14.88 1.41 -13.62
C PHE A 70 14.62 2.65 -14.50
N PRO A 71 13.36 2.90 -14.91
CA PRO A 71 13.03 4.17 -15.54
C PRO A 71 13.13 5.29 -14.51
N LEU A 72 13.74 6.42 -14.90
CA LEU A 72 13.81 7.63 -14.07
C LEU A 72 12.74 8.66 -14.45
N TRP A 73 12.18 8.54 -15.66
CA TRP A 73 11.16 9.41 -16.19
C TRP A 73 9.97 8.59 -16.71
N ASN A 74 8.76 9.08 -16.49
CA ASN A 74 7.52 8.55 -17.04
C ASN A 74 6.98 9.56 -18.07
N PRO A 75 7.12 9.30 -19.39
CA PRO A 75 6.64 10.22 -20.43
C PRO A 75 5.12 10.11 -20.71
N TYR A 76 4.45 9.10 -20.14
CA TYR A 76 3.11 8.71 -20.60
C TYR A 76 1.97 9.37 -19.84
N LEU A 77 2.24 10.02 -18.71
CA LEU A 77 1.21 10.60 -17.86
C LEU A 77 1.46 12.08 -17.68
N GLN A 78 0.40 12.87 -17.83
CA GLN A 78 0.33 14.25 -17.34
C GLN A 78 1.52 15.11 -17.78
N GLY A 79 1.89 15.03 -19.06
CA GLY A 79 2.97 15.84 -19.59
C GLY A 79 4.39 15.35 -19.27
N GLY A 80 4.54 14.21 -18.61
CA GLY A 80 5.84 13.68 -18.19
C GLY A 80 6.13 13.94 -16.71
N MET A 81 6.70 12.97 -15.99
CA MET A 81 7.02 13.12 -14.56
C MET A 81 8.16 12.19 -14.10
N PRO A 82 8.92 12.54 -13.03
CA PRO A 82 9.98 11.67 -12.54
C PRO A 82 9.40 10.38 -11.94
N PHE A 83 9.77 9.22 -12.49
CA PHE A 83 9.15 7.94 -12.15
C PHE A 83 9.41 7.52 -10.70
N VAL A 84 10.67 7.56 -10.25
CA VAL A 84 11.04 7.20 -8.88
C VAL A 84 10.55 8.24 -7.87
N ALA A 85 10.83 9.52 -8.15
CA ALA A 85 10.59 10.61 -7.21
C ALA A 85 9.08 10.89 -6.98
N ALA A 86 8.26 10.64 -7.99
CA ALA A 86 6.81 10.75 -7.86
C ALA A 86 6.14 9.55 -7.16
N MET A 87 6.87 8.46 -6.89
CA MET A 87 6.41 7.24 -6.21
C MET A 87 5.36 6.40 -6.96
N HIS A 88 5.81 5.56 -7.88
CA HIS A 88 4.96 4.59 -8.60
C HIS A 88 4.92 3.20 -7.93
N GLY A 89 4.30 3.10 -6.75
CA GLY A 89 4.07 1.82 -6.05
C GLY A 89 5.33 1.21 -5.39
N ASP A 90 5.46 -0.11 -5.46
CA ASP A 90 6.47 -0.92 -4.75
C ASP A 90 7.79 -1.08 -5.55
N ILE A 91 8.28 -0.01 -6.19
CA ILE A 91 9.38 -0.02 -7.18
C ILE A 91 10.58 -0.88 -6.74
N PHE A 92 11.05 -0.68 -5.52
CA PHE A 92 12.27 -1.34 -4.99
C PHE A 92 11.98 -2.44 -3.97
N TYR A 93 10.71 -2.72 -3.67
CA TYR A 93 10.37 -3.82 -2.76
C TYR A 93 10.56 -5.16 -3.49
N PRO A 94 11.14 -6.21 -2.87
CA PRO A 94 11.63 -7.40 -3.58
C PRO A 94 10.61 -8.17 -4.45
N THR A 95 9.31 -7.95 -4.28
CA THR A 95 8.27 -8.45 -5.19
C THR A 95 8.48 -7.97 -6.63
N PHE A 96 9.20 -6.87 -6.86
CA PHE A 96 9.56 -6.43 -8.20
C PHE A 96 10.34 -7.49 -8.99
N LEU A 97 11.14 -8.32 -8.33
CA LEU A 97 11.91 -9.37 -8.98
C LEU A 97 11.00 -10.41 -9.65
N LEU A 98 9.83 -10.69 -9.08
CA LEU A 98 8.85 -11.59 -9.68
C LEU A 98 8.36 -11.05 -11.03
N ARG A 99 8.20 -9.73 -11.15
CA ARG A 99 7.74 -9.08 -12.39
C ARG A 99 8.77 -9.09 -13.51
N LEU A 100 10.04 -9.41 -13.21
CA LEU A 100 11.08 -9.57 -14.23
C LEU A 100 10.98 -10.92 -14.96
N ILE A 101 10.39 -11.93 -14.31
CA ILE A 101 10.32 -13.31 -14.81
C ILE A 101 8.88 -13.80 -15.07
N LEU A 102 7.88 -13.21 -14.42
CA LEU A 102 6.46 -13.54 -14.58
C LEU A 102 5.69 -12.36 -15.20
N PRO A 103 4.53 -12.62 -15.83
CA PRO A 103 3.57 -11.56 -16.15
C PRO A 103 3.22 -10.73 -14.91
N VAL A 104 2.97 -9.43 -15.11
CA VAL A 104 2.87 -8.44 -14.02
C VAL A 104 1.67 -8.71 -13.12
N ASP A 105 0.53 -9.07 -13.69
CA ASP A 105 -0.70 -9.46 -12.98
C ASP A 105 -0.52 -10.73 -12.14
N VAL A 106 0.18 -11.72 -12.68
CA VAL A 106 0.56 -12.97 -11.99
C VAL A 106 1.50 -12.66 -10.83
N ALA A 107 2.54 -11.87 -11.06
CA ALA A 107 3.50 -11.46 -10.04
C ALA A 107 2.85 -10.64 -8.92
N MET A 108 1.95 -9.71 -9.26
CA MET A 108 1.17 -8.95 -8.27
C MET A 108 0.29 -9.88 -7.43
N SER A 109 -0.51 -10.74 -8.07
CA SER A 109 -1.42 -11.66 -7.38
C SER A 109 -0.68 -12.60 -6.42
N TRP A 110 0.37 -13.28 -6.91
CA TRP A 110 1.17 -14.19 -6.06
C TRP A 110 2.02 -13.45 -5.04
N GLY A 111 2.45 -12.21 -5.33
CA GLY A 111 3.09 -11.33 -4.37
C GLY A 111 2.18 -11.05 -3.17
N MET A 112 0.90 -10.75 -3.41
CA MET A 112 -0.09 -10.54 -2.34
C MET A 112 -0.40 -11.84 -1.58
N VAL A 113 -0.66 -12.94 -2.29
CA VAL A 113 -0.95 -14.25 -1.65
C VAL A 113 0.23 -14.73 -0.80
N GLY A 114 1.47 -14.51 -1.26
CA GLY A 114 2.68 -14.82 -0.49
C GLY A 114 2.78 -14.02 0.81
N HIS A 115 2.46 -12.72 0.79
CA HIS A 115 2.48 -11.90 2.02
C HIS A 115 1.33 -12.25 2.96
N PHE A 116 0.16 -12.61 2.43
CA PHE A 116 -0.94 -13.13 3.22
C PHE A 116 -0.57 -14.43 3.96
N PHE A 117 0.12 -15.35 3.28
CA PHE A 117 0.72 -16.53 3.92
C PHE A 117 1.76 -16.14 4.98
N LEU A 118 2.63 -15.16 4.68
CA LEU A 118 3.64 -14.68 5.61
C LEU A 118 3.04 -14.12 6.91
N CYS A 119 1.90 -13.42 6.87
CA CYS A 119 1.19 -12.97 8.07
C CYS A 119 0.93 -14.14 9.04
N GLY A 120 0.47 -15.29 8.53
CA GLY A 120 0.14 -16.46 9.35
C GLY A 120 1.37 -17.13 9.94
N ILE A 121 2.33 -17.48 9.09
CA ILE A 121 3.54 -18.21 9.54
C ILE A 121 4.42 -17.35 10.45
N ALA A 122 4.61 -16.06 10.14
CA ALA A 122 5.41 -15.17 10.99
C ALA A 122 4.76 -15.00 12.38
N THR A 123 3.43 -14.86 12.44
CA THR A 123 2.69 -14.80 13.69
C THR A 123 2.85 -16.09 14.51
N TYR A 124 2.76 -17.25 13.85
CA TYR A 124 3.03 -18.54 14.50
C TYR A 124 4.42 -18.57 15.14
N TRP A 125 5.47 -18.20 14.41
CA TRP A 125 6.84 -18.19 14.94
C TRP A 125 7.00 -17.19 16.08
N PHE A 126 6.43 -15.99 15.96
CA PHE A 126 6.38 -15.02 17.05
C PHE A 126 5.73 -15.60 18.31
N LEU A 127 4.55 -16.22 18.19
CA LEU A 127 3.82 -16.80 19.32
C LEU A 127 4.57 -17.99 19.95
N ARG A 128 5.22 -18.84 19.15
CA ARG A 128 6.06 -19.94 19.63
C ARG A 128 7.30 -19.45 20.37
N VAL A 129 7.95 -18.42 19.85
CA VAL A 129 9.22 -17.92 20.38
C VAL A 129 8.99 -16.90 21.50
N ALA A 130 8.34 -15.78 21.21
CA ALA A 130 8.08 -14.70 22.14
C ALA A 130 7.09 -15.14 23.22
N GLY A 131 5.94 -15.65 22.78
CA GLY A 131 4.88 -16.11 23.67
C GLY A 131 5.19 -17.43 24.39
N ARG A 132 6.13 -18.26 23.90
CA ARG A 132 6.34 -19.64 24.41
C ARG A 132 5.01 -20.41 24.50
N LEU A 133 4.14 -20.21 23.51
CA LEU A 133 2.84 -20.87 23.42
C LEU A 133 2.99 -22.27 22.82
N SER A 134 2.08 -23.17 23.19
CA SER A 134 1.95 -24.49 22.60
C SER A 134 1.69 -24.45 21.08
N PHE A 135 1.91 -25.57 20.39
CA PHE A 135 1.76 -25.67 18.95
C PHE A 135 0.39 -25.19 18.46
N PHE A 136 -0.69 -25.76 19.02
CA PHE A 136 -2.06 -25.44 18.57
C PHE A 136 -2.49 -24.02 18.94
N ALA A 137 -2.04 -23.49 20.09
CA ALA A 137 -2.26 -22.09 20.44
C ALA A 137 -1.65 -21.15 19.40
N ALA A 138 -0.38 -21.35 19.05
CA ALA A 138 0.28 -20.56 18.02
C ALA A 138 -0.32 -20.79 16.63
N LEU A 139 -0.75 -22.01 16.31
CA LEU A 139 -1.40 -22.33 15.03
C LEU A 139 -2.67 -21.50 14.85
N VAL A 140 -3.57 -21.53 15.85
CA VAL A 140 -4.81 -20.75 15.87
C VAL A 140 -4.53 -19.25 15.84
N GLY A 141 -3.53 -18.77 16.59
CA GLY A 141 -3.13 -17.36 16.54
C GLY A 141 -2.68 -16.90 15.15
N GLY A 142 -1.93 -17.72 14.42
CA GLY A 142 -1.57 -17.40 13.03
C GLY A 142 -2.78 -17.38 12.08
N VAL A 143 -3.73 -18.31 12.24
CA VAL A 143 -4.99 -18.31 11.47
C VAL A 143 -5.78 -17.04 11.78
N ALA A 144 -5.93 -16.72 13.06
CA ALA A 144 -6.67 -15.55 13.54
C ALA A 144 -6.11 -14.24 12.99
N TYR A 145 -4.78 -14.08 12.91
CA TYR A 145 -4.19 -12.87 12.35
C TYR A 145 -4.25 -12.83 10.84
N MET A 146 -3.82 -13.90 10.14
CA MET A 146 -3.78 -13.84 8.68
C MET A 146 -5.18 -13.69 8.09
N MET A 147 -6.18 -14.39 8.62
CA MET A 147 -7.55 -14.39 8.09
C MET A 147 -8.44 -13.33 8.75
N THR A 148 -7.92 -12.44 9.60
CA THR A 148 -8.74 -11.33 10.11
C THR A 148 -9.20 -10.44 8.95
N GLY A 149 -10.39 -9.86 9.07
CA GLY A 149 -10.96 -8.90 8.14
C GLY A 149 -9.94 -7.86 7.68
N PHE A 150 -9.19 -7.31 8.63
CA PHE A 150 -8.27 -6.22 8.32
C PHE A 150 -7.15 -6.67 7.38
N VAL A 151 -6.60 -7.88 7.53
CA VAL A 151 -5.49 -8.37 6.69
C VAL A 151 -6.02 -8.95 5.38
N SER A 152 -7.06 -9.78 5.47
CA SER A 152 -7.62 -10.52 4.33
C SER A 152 -8.26 -9.61 3.29
N SER A 153 -8.92 -8.53 3.70
CA SER A 153 -9.58 -7.62 2.77
C SER A 153 -8.62 -6.70 1.98
N LEU A 154 -7.34 -6.60 2.38
CA LEU A 154 -6.35 -5.76 1.68
C LEU A 154 -6.01 -6.25 0.27
N LEU A 155 -6.25 -7.54 -0.01
CA LEU A 155 -5.78 -8.19 -1.23
C LEU A 155 -6.51 -7.67 -2.47
N SER A 156 -7.84 -7.85 -2.55
CA SER A 156 -8.58 -7.38 -3.72
C SER A 156 -8.64 -5.86 -3.80
N ALA A 157 -8.65 -5.16 -2.65
CA ALA A 157 -8.54 -3.70 -2.61
C ALA A 157 -7.22 -3.16 -3.17
N GLY A 158 -6.24 -4.04 -3.48
CA GLY A 158 -4.99 -3.65 -4.11
C GLY A 158 -4.02 -2.94 -3.16
N HIS A 159 -4.20 -3.08 -1.85
CA HIS A 159 -3.40 -2.40 -0.83
C HIS A 159 -2.13 -3.19 -0.46
N ASP A 160 -1.28 -3.45 -1.45
CA ASP A 160 -0.02 -4.19 -1.31
C ASP A 160 0.90 -3.61 -0.22
N GLY A 161 1.13 -2.30 -0.21
CA GLY A 161 1.95 -1.65 0.81
C GLY A 161 1.44 -1.89 2.23
N LYS A 162 0.12 -1.90 2.45
CA LYS A 162 -0.45 -2.20 3.77
C LYS A 162 -0.22 -3.66 4.15
N LEU A 163 -0.46 -4.57 3.21
CA LEU A 163 -0.31 -6.02 3.43
C LEU A 163 1.16 -6.39 3.71
N PHE A 164 2.11 -5.77 3.01
CA PHE A 164 3.53 -6.05 3.20
C PHE A 164 3.99 -5.66 4.61
N VAL A 165 3.58 -4.49 5.10
CA VAL A 165 3.87 -4.10 6.50
C VAL A 165 3.22 -5.06 7.51
N ASN A 166 1.99 -5.50 7.25
CA ASN A 166 1.30 -6.49 8.09
C ASN A 166 2.06 -7.83 8.17
N ALA A 167 2.62 -8.30 7.06
CA ALA A 167 3.45 -9.50 7.03
C ALA A 167 4.79 -9.31 7.75
N LEU A 168 5.44 -8.15 7.58
CA LEU A 168 6.73 -7.82 8.20
C LEU A 168 6.61 -7.52 9.70
N PHE A 169 5.44 -7.10 10.20
CA PHE A 169 5.22 -6.76 11.60
C PHE A 169 5.57 -7.90 12.57
N PRO A 170 4.97 -9.10 12.51
CA PRO A 170 5.35 -10.22 13.37
C PRO A 170 6.80 -10.66 13.19
N ILE A 171 7.37 -10.54 11.98
CA ILE A 171 8.78 -10.83 11.71
C ILE A 171 9.69 -9.85 12.47
N THR A 172 9.34 -8.57 12.47
CA THR A 172 10.06 -7.52 13.20
C THR A 172 10.08 -7.80 14.70
N LEU A 173 8.91 -8.12 15.28
CA LEU A 173 8.79 -8.48 16.69
C LEU A 173 9.58 -9.75 17.04
N LEU A 174 9.59 -10.72 16.13
CA LEU A 174 10.36 -11.96 16.26
C LEU A 174 11.87 -11.71 16.22
N MET A 175 12.37 -10.89 15.28
CA MET A 175 13.79 -10.50 15.21
C MET A 175 14.23 -9.79 16.50
N LEU A 176 13.43 -8.83 16.98
CA LEU A 176 13.68 -8.16 18.25
C LEU A 176 13.69 -9.14 19.42
N THR A 177 12.80 -10.14 19.42
CA THR A 177 12.81 -11.18 20.45
C THR A 177 14.11 -11.98 20.42
N TRP A 178 14.55 -12.44 19.25
CA TRP A 178 15.79 -13.19 19.12
C TRP A 178 17.03 -12.36 19.46
N ALA A 179 17.09 -11.11 19.01
CA ALA A 179 18.19 -10.21 19.25
C ALA A 179 18.25 -9.75 20.72
N MET A 180 17.14 -9.22 21.23
CA MET A 180 17.08 -8.60 22.54
C MET A 180 16.88 -9.58 23.68
N ARG A 181 16.00 -10.58 23.54
CA ARG A 181 15.73 -11.54 24.62
C ARG A 181 16.72 -12.69 24.58
N ASP A 182 16.86 -13.33 23.42
CA ASP A 182 17.62 -14.56 23.28
C ASP A 182 19.12 -14.32 22.95
N GLY A 183 19.51 -13.06 22.70
CA GLY A 183 20.90 -12.67 22.47
C GLY A 183 21.51 -13.17 21.16
N LYS A 184 20.69 -13.55 20.18
CA LYS A 184 21.13 -14.04 18.87
C LYS A 184 21.67 -12.87 18.06
N ARG A 185 22.98 -12.87 17.78
CA ARG A 185 23.67 -11.75 17.12
C ARG A 185 23.21 -11.51 15.68
N TRP A 186 22.99 -12.59 14.91
CA TRP A 186 22.53 -12.50 13.52
C TRP A 186 21.20 -11.76 13.38
N ALA A 187 20.36 -11.78 14.41
CA ALA A 187 19.04 -11.17 14.39
C ALA A 187 19.10 -9.63 14.33
N TRP A 188 20.23 -9.00 14.66
CA TRP A 188 20.40 -7.54 14.49
C TRP A 188 20.48 -7.11 13.02
N GLY A 189 21.28 -7.81 12.21
CA GLY A 189 21.35 -7.56 10.78
C GLY A 189 20.03 -7.90 10.08
N ALA A 190 19.41 -9.02 10.47
CA ALA A 190 18.09 -9.40 9.96
C ALA A 190 17.01 -8.38 10.32
N PHE A 191 17.01 -7.87 11.56
CA PHE A 191 16.11 -6.79 11.98
C PHE A 191 16.29 -5.54 11.12
N ALA A 192 17.52 -5.10 10.87
CA ALA A 192 17.79 -3.95 10.00
C ALA A 192 17.25 -4.16 8.57
N MET A 193 17.42 -5.35 7.99
CA MET A 193 16.85 -5.68 6.67
C MET A 193 15.33 -5.62 6.67
N ILE A 194 14.66 -6.15 7.70
CA ILE A 194 13.19 -6.11 7.81
C ILE A 194 12.69 -4.67 7.95
N VAL A 195 13.38 -3.81 8.72
CA VAL A 195 13.07 -2.38 8.79
C VAL A 195 13.24 -1.72 7.42
N GLY A 196 14.32 -2.03 6.70
CA GLY A 196 14.55 -1.51 5.34
C GLY A 196 13.45 -1.93 4.37
N LEU A 197 13.05 -3.21 4.39
CA LEU A 197 11.93 -3.70 3.60
C LEU A 197 10.62 -3.00 3.94
N ALA A 198 10.33 -2.80 5.23
CA ALA A 198 9.14 -2.10 5.68
C ALA A 198 9.12 -0.64 5.20
N LEU A 199 10.28 0.03 5.18
CA LEU A 199 10.40 1.38 4.63
C LEU A 199 10.22 1.42 3.11
N LEU A 200 10.73 0.43 2.37
CA LEU A 200 10.56 0.34 0.91
C LEU A 200 9.10 0.03 0.48
N THR A 201 8.21 -0.32 1.41
CA THR A 201 6.78 -0.45 1.09
C THR A 201 6.18 0.93 0.74
N PRO A 202 5.18 1.00 -0.17
CA PRO A 202 4.54 2.26 -0.54
C PRO A 202 3.55 2.79 0.52
N HIS A 203 3.84 2.61 1.82
CA HIS A 203 2.94 3.04 2.91
C HIS A 203 3.69 3.54 4.18
N PRO A 204 4.32 4.73 4.15
CA PRO A 204 5.13 5.27 5.25
C PRO A 204 4.39 5.37 6.59
N GLN A 205 3.07 5.58 6.58
CA GLN A 205 2.27 5.62 7.81
C GLN A 205 2.22 4.27 8.55
N LEU A 206 2.09 3.14 7.84
CA LEU A 206 2.10 1.83 8.51
C LEU A 206 3.51 1.46 8.98
N PHE A 207 4.54 1.90 8.26
CA PHE A 207 5.92 1.79 8.73
C PHE A 207 6.13 2.51 10.07
N GLN A 208 5.58 3.72 10.23
CA GLN A 208 5.59 4.44 11.51
C GLN A 208 4.91 3.62 12.62
N TYR A 209 3.72 3.07 12.36
CA TYR A 209 3.01 2.23 13.34
C TYR A 209 3.80 0.96 13.70
N LEU A 210 4.42 0.30 12.72
CA LEU A 210 5.30 -0.84 12.94
C LEU A 210 6.47 -0.46 13.86
N LEU A 211 7.12 0.68 13.62
CA LEU A 211 8.24 1.15 14.46
C LEU A 211 7.78 1.49 15.88
N LEU A 212 6.64 2.16 16.05
CA LEU A 212 6.11 2.51 17.37
C LEU A 212 5.79 1.26 18.21
N ALA A 213 5.08 0.29 17.62
CA ALA A 213 4.79 -0.97 18.30
C ALA A 213 6.05 -1.81 18.54
N SER A 214 7.00 -1.80 17.61
CA SER A 214 8.30 -2.47 17.77
C SER A 214 9.16 -1.83 18.86
N ALA A 215 9.13 -0.50 19.00
CA ALA A 215 9.80 0.22 20.07
C ALA A 215 9.17 -0.10 21.44
N ALA A 216 7.83 -0.11 21.53
CA ALA A 216 7.12 -0.55 22.73
C ALA A 216 7.48 -2.00 23.11
N TRP A 217 7.58 -2.89 22.12
CA TRP A 217 8.02 -4.27 22.31
C TRP A 217 9.47 -4.36 22.78
N ALA A 218 10.39 -3.59 22.17
CA ALA A 218 11.80 -3.53 22.57
C ALA A 218 11.97 -3.04 24.01
N LEU A 219 11.24 -2.00 24.41
CA LEU A 219 11.22 -1.49 25.79
C LEU A 219 10.65 -2.54 26.76
N PHE A 220 9.59 -3.23 26.36
CA PHE A 220 9.03 -4.33 27.15
C PHE A 220 10.02 -5.50 27.29
N LEU A 221 10.77 -5.86 26.26
CA LEU A 221 11.82 -6.87 26.35
C LEU A 221 12.96 -6.42 27.27
N ALA A 222 13.37 -5.16 27.17
CA ALA A 222 14.44 -4.57 27.96
C ALA A 222 14.13 -4.54 29.47
N PHE A 223 12.89 -4.16 29.85
CA PHE A 223 12.53 -3.86 31.24
C PHE A 223 11.38 -4.71 31.81
N GLY A 224 10.44 -5.13 30.95
CA GLY A 224 9.24 -5.89 31.33
C GLY A 224 9.51 -7.38 31.49
N GLY A 225 10.34 -7.96 30.62
CA GLY A 225 10.75 -9.36 30.62
C GLY A 225 9.63 -10.34 30.25
N VAL A 226 9.96 -11.32 29.40
CA VAL A 226 9.10 -12.49 29.07
C VAL A 226 9.65 -13.78 29.70
N GLY A 227 10.62 -13.66 30.62
CA GLY A 227 11.32 -14.74 31.32
C GLY A 227 11.45 -14.50 32.82
N VAL A 228 12.18 -15.39 33.51
CA VAL A 228 12.29 -15.43 34.99
C VAL A 228 13.19 -14.31 35.54
N GLU A 229 14.09 -13.72 34.73
CA GLU A 229 15.00 -12.67 35.19
C GLU A 229 14.96 -11.42 34.30
N ARG A 230 15.03 -10.25 34.94
CA ARG A 230 15.20 -8.96 34.25
C ARG A 230 16.62 -8.90 33.67
N MET A 231 16.75 -8.35 32.47
CA MET A 231 18.08 -8.11 31.91
C MET A 231 18.84 -7.10 32.77
N PRO A 232 20.17 -7.26 32.95
CA PRO A 232 20.98 -6.21 33.55
C PRO A 232 20.78 -4.88 32.80
N VAL A 233 20.65 -3.78 33.53
CA VAL A 233 20.32 -2.45 32.97
C VAL A 233 21.30 -2.06 31.85
N LYS A 234 22.60 -2.30 32.03
CA LYS A 234 23.62 -2.06 31.00
C LYS A 234 23.35 -2.85 29.71
N THR A 235 22.99 -4.12 29.82
CA THR A 235 22.65 -4.98 28.69
C THR A 235 21.37 -4.51 28.01
N ALA A 236 20.37 -4.09 28.79
CA ALA A 236 19.11 -3.54 28.28
C ALA A 236 19.36 -2.28 27.42
N PHE A 237 20.08 -1.28 27.94
CA PHE A 237 20.42 -0.08 27.19
C PHE A 237 21.31 -0.36 25.97
N THR A 238 22.28 -1.27 26.10
CA THR A 238 23.13 -1.67 24.95
C THR A 238 22.27 -2.26 23.82
N ARG A 239 21.34 -3.16 24.16
CA ARG A 239 20.45 -3.79 23.17
C ARG A 239 19.43 -2.80 22.61
N LEU A 240 18.96 -1.82 23.39
CA LEU A 240 18.14 -0.73 22.87
C LEU A 240 18.93 0.16 21.90
N GLY A 241 20.19 0.47 22.19
CA GLY A 241 21.09 1.17 21.27
C GLY A 241 21.33 0.40 19.97
N LEU A 242 21.50 -0.92 20.04
CA LEU A 242 21.60 -1.79 18.86
C LEU A 242 20.29 -1.85 18.06
N ALA A 243 19.14 -1.84 18.73
CA ALA A 243 17.85 -1.75 18.06
C ALA A 243 17.71 -0.43 17.32
N LEU A 244 18.07 0.69 17.95
CA LEU A 244 18.11 2.00 17.28
C LEU A 244 19.09 1.99 16.08
N GLY A 245 20.29 1.43 16.26
CA GLY A 245 21.25 1.27 15.16
C GLY A 245 20.70 0.43 14.00
N GLY A 246 19.96 -0.64 14.31
CA GLY A 246 19.25 -1.44 13.30
C GLY A 246 18.16 -0.66 12.58
N VAL A 247 17.41 0.20 13.28
CA VAL A 247 16.43 1.10 12.67
C VAL A 247 17.11 2.10 11.73
N MET A 248 18.21 2.73 12.17
CA MET A 248 18.96 3.70 11.35
C MET A 248 19.57 3.04 10.11
N LEU A 249 20.12 1.83 10.26
CA LEU A 249 20.65 1.06 9.14
C LEU A 249 19.55 0.63 8.16
N GLY A 250 18.40 0.19 8.66
CA GLY A 250 17.23 -0.10 7.82
C GLY A 250 16.70 1.15 7.12
N ALA A 251 16.66 2.30 7.80
CA ALA A 251 16.25 3.57 7.22
C ALA A 251 17.17 4.00 6.06
N ALA A 252 18.48 3.76 6.19
CA ALA A 252 19.44 4.01 5.12
C ALA A 252 19.17 3.14 3.87
N MET A 253 18.58 1.95 4.00
CA MET A 253 18.17 1.14 2.84
C MET A 253 17.04 1.78 2.03
N GLY A 254 16.23 2.64 2.64
CA GLY A 254 15.18 3.40 1.95
C GLY A 254 15.70 4.59 1.14
N ALA A 255 16.99 4.90 1.18
CA ALA A 255 17.56 6.10 0.56
C ALA A 255 17.33 6.16 -0.97
N ILE A 256 17.41 5.03 -1.67
CA ILE A 256 17.11 4.92 -3.12
C ILE A 256 15.72 5.45 -3.49
N GLN A 257 14.75 5.33 -2.58
CA GLN A 257 13.38 5.75 -2.79
C GLN A 257 13.14 7.15 -2.23
N TYR A 258 13.56 7.41 -0.98
CA TYR A 258 13.15 8.61 -0.26
C TYR A 258 14.03 9.84 -0.50
N LEU A 259 15.28 9.70 -0.95
CA LEU A 259 16.08 10.87 -1.34
C LEU A 259 15.48 11.58 -2.57
N PRO A 260 15.13 10.88 -3.67
CA PRO A 260 14.41 11.50 -4.79
C PRO A 260 13.08 12.12 -4.35
N VAL A 261 12.30 11.42 -3.50
CA VAL A 261 11.01 11.93 -3.01
C VAL A 261 11.18 13.20 -2.19
N ALA A 262 12.21 13.29 -1.36
CA ALA A 262 12.49 14.49 -0.57
C ALA A 262 12.78 15.72 -1.44
N GLU A 263 13.56 15.56 -2.52
CA GLU A 263 13.82 16.63 -3.49
C GLU A 263 12.56 16.98 -4.30
N TYR A 264 11.72 15.98 -4.60
CA TYR A 264 10.48 16.15 -5.36
C TYR A 264 9.33 16.78 -4.55
N ALA A 265 9.33 16.65 -3.23
CA ALA A 265 8.21 17.10 -2.38
C ALA A 265 7.79 18.56 -2.65
N ALA A 266 8.76 19.45 -2.86
CA ALA A 266 8.53 20.88 -3.17
C ALA A 266 7.90 21.13 -4.55
N TRP A 267 7.93 20.14 -5.45
CA TRP A 267 7.35 20.20 -6.79
C TRP A 267 5.97 19.55 -6.87
N SER A 268 5.56 18.83 -5.82
CA SER A 268 4.29 18.12 -5.76
C SER A 268 3.15 19.01 -5.21
N PRO A 269 1.88 18.67 -5.48
CA PRO A 269 0.71 19.27 -4.83
C PRO A 269 0.67 19.09 -3.31
N ARG A 270 1.58 18.30 -2.73
CA ARG A 270 1.57 17.86 -1.33
C ARG A 270 2.54 18.67 -0.45
N ALA A 271 3.04 19.81 -0.92
CA ALA A 271 3.89 20.70 -0.14
C ALA A 271 3.09 21.41 0.99
N GLY A 272 3.10 20.85 2.20
CA GLY A 272 2.50 21.47 3.40
C GLY A 272 1.83 20.45 4.33
N GLY A 273 2.04 20.60 5.64
CA GLY A 273 1.32 19.80 6.65
C GLY A 273 -0.18 20.03 6.56
N ARG A 274 -0.98 19.01 6.89
CA ARG A 274 -2.44 19.08 6.80
C ARG A 274 -3.05 19.27 8.19
N ASP A 275 -4.26 19.83 8.23
CA ASP A 275 -4.97 20.15 9.47
C ASP A 275 -5.50 18.90 10.20
N TYR A 276 -6.05 19.12 11.40
CA TYR A 276 -6.60 18.04 12.22
C TYR A 276 -7.78 17.33 11.54
N GLN A 277 -8.58 18.05 10.76
CA GLN A 277 -9.72 17.49 10.03
C GLN A 277 -9.24 16.50 8.97
N PHE A 278 -8.19 16.84 8.22
CA PHE A 278 -7.54 15.92 7.31
C PHE A 278 -6.97 14.70 8.05
N ALA A 279 -6.25 14.94 9.16
CA ALA A 279 -5.60 13.87 9.92
C ALA A 279 -6.58 12.87 10.56
N THR A 280 -7.82 13.30 10.81
CA THR A 280 -8.91 12.46 11.33
C THR A 280 -9.86 11.94 10.23
N SER A 281 -9.65 12.28 8.96
CA SER A 281 -10.41 11.67 7.87
C SER A 281 -10.19 10.15 7.84
N TYR A 282 -11.24 9.39 7.52
CA TYR A 282 -11.25 7.92 7.56
C TYR A 282 -10.89 7.32 8.93
N SER A 283 -11.29 7.97 10.02
CA SER A 283 -11.29 7.38 11.37
C SER A 283 -12.18 6.14 11.44
N PHE A 284 -11.88 5.21 12.35
CA PHE A 284 -12.73 4.05 12.59
C PHE A 284 -13.97 4.51 13.40
N PRO A 285 -15.18 4.52 12.83
CA PRO A 285 -16.36 5.00 13.55
C PRO A 285 -16.69 4.09 14.74
N ILE A 286 -17.12 4.68 15.86
CA ILE A 286 -17.32 3.93 17.10
C ILE A 286 -18.48 2.93 16.99
N GLU A 287 -19.51 3.28 16.22
CA GLU A 287 -20.65 2.42 15.89
C GLU A 287 -20.23 1.15 15.14
N GLU A 288 -19.12 1.20 14.40
CA GLU A 288 -18.61 0.10 13.60
C GLU A 288 -17.76 -0.90 14.40
N LEU A 289 -17.56 -0.66 15.71
CA LEU A 289 -16.95 -1.67 16.59
C LEU A 289 -17.76 -2.97 16.62
N LEU A 290 -19.08 -2.91 16.36
CA LEU A 290 -19.91 -4.10 16.22
C LEU A 290 -19.48 -4.96 15.01
N ASN A 291 -18.85 -4.37 13.99
CA ASN A 291 -18.38 -5.11 12.80
C ASN A 291 -17.27 -6.12 13.13
N LEU A 292 -16.59 -5.97 14.27
CA LEU A 292 -15.67 -6.99 14.80
C LEU A 292 -16.37 -8.35 14.98
N TYR A 293 -17.66 -8.32 15.35
CA TYR A 293 -18.49 -9.48 15.62
C TYR A 293 -19.50 -9.76 14.48
N LEU A 294 -20.11 -8.71 13.93
CA LEU A 294 -21.20 -8.79 12.95
C LEU A 294 -21.02 -7.74 11.86
N PRO A 295 -20.18 -7.99 10.83
CA PRO A 295 -19.84 -6.99 9.81
C PRO A 295 -21.02 -6.60 8.93
N GLN A 296 -22.08 -7.42 8.89
CA GLN A 296 -23.32 -7.06 8.22
C GLN A 296 -24.08 -5.92 8.91
N PHE A 297 -23.69 -5.53 10.14
CA PHE A 297 -24.30 -4.40 10.82
C PHE A 297 -24.14 -3.12 9.99
N SER A 298 -22.91 -2.78 9.60
CA SER A 298 -22.65 -1.62 8.74
C SER A 298 -22.75 -1.91 7.25
N GLY A 299 -23.01 -3.15 6.86
CA GLY A 299 -23.03 -3.61 5.47
C GLY A 299 -21.64 -4.03 4.96
N ILE A 300 -21.63 -4.83 3.88
CA ILE A 300 -20.40 -5.35 3.26
C ILE A 300 -20.30 -4.79 1.84
N LEU A 301 -19.16 -4.17 1.51
CA LEU A 301 -18.89 -3.59 0.18
C LEU A 301 -20.00 -2.64 -0.28
N ASN A 302 -20.75 -2.99 -1.34
CA ASN A 302 -21.78 -2.13 -1.92
C ASN A 302 -22.97 -1.87 -0.97
N ASP A 303 -23.16 -2.73 0.03
CA ASP A 303 -24.22 -2.60 1.02
C ASP A 303 -23.80 -1.71 2.21
N TYR A 304 -22.56 -1.21 2.22
CA TYR A 304 -22.03 -0.42 3.33
C TYR A 304 -22.75 0.93 3.46
N TRP A 305 -23.22 1.26 4.66
CA TRP A 305 -23.94 2.51 4.96
C TRP A 305 -23.19 3.45 5.92
N GLY A 306 -22.02 3.05 6.41
CA GLY A 306 -21.25 3.82 7.37
C GLY A 306 -20.56 5.07 6.78
N ARG A 307 -19.74 5.73 7.60
CA ARG A 307 -19.18 7.07 7.28
C ARG A 307 -18.01 7.03 6.30
N ASN A 308 -17.44 5.86 6.05
CA ASN A 308 -16.27 5.71 5.21
C ASN A 308 -16.66 5.51 3.74
N GLY A 309 -16.59 6.58 2.93
CA GLY A 309 -16.88 6.49 1.49
C GLY A 309 -15.97 5.56 0.68
N ILE A 310 -14.87 5.04 1.26
CA ILE A 310 -13.91 4.12 0.64
C ILE A 310 -13.76 2.88 1.53
N HIS A 311 -14.85 2.14 1.74
CA HIS A 311 -14.91 0.95 2.60
C HIS A 311 -14.72 -0.36 1.81
N PHE A 312 -13.52 -0.56 1.25
CA PHE A 312 -13.11 -1.81 0.59
C PHE A 312 -12.41 -2.79 1.54
N HIS A 313 -12.70 -2.71 2.84
CA HIS A 313 -12.05 -3.52 3.86
C HIS A 313 -13.06 -4.05 4.88
N SER A 314 -12.61 -4.93 5.76
CA SER A 314 -13.40 -5.43 6.87
C SER A 314 -12.63 -5.30 8.17
N GLU A 315 -13.34 -5.03 9.26
CA GLU A 315 -12.80 -5.09 10.62
C GLU A 315 -13.14 -6.42 11.29
N TYR A 316 -13.77 -7.37 10.58
CA TYR A 316 -14.26 -8.61 11.17
C TYR A 316 -13.14 -9.41 11.84
N ALA A 317 -13.30 -9.71 13.13
CA ALA A 317 -12.28 -10.42 13.91
C ALA A 317 -12.51 -11.94 13.94
N GLY A 318 -13.70 -12.43 13.57
CA GLY A 318 -14.11 -13.83 13.76
C GLY A 318 -14.76 -14.04 15.12
N VAL A 319 -16.00 -14.53 15.19
CA VAL A 319 -16.67 -14.78 16.47
C VAL A 319 -16.07 -15.95 17.23
N ALA A 320 -15.59 -16.99 16.53
CA ALA A 320 -14.83 -18.08 17.14
C ALA A 320 -13.49 -17.56 17.71
N VAL A 321 -12.83 -16.66 16.98
CA VAL A 321 -11.58 -16.02 17.42
C VAL A 321 -11.82 -15.09 18.60
N LEU A 322 -12.88 -14.28 18.60
CA LEU A 322 -13.28 -13.43 19.72
C LEU A 322 -13.62 -14.25 20.97
N MET A 323 -14.34 -15.36 20.81
CA MET A 323 -14.63 -16.30 21.90
C MET A 323 -13.36 -16.96 22.45
N LEU A 324 -12.34 -17.21 21.61
CA LEU A 324 -11.03 -17.66 22.08
C LEU A 324 -10.24 -16.52 22.73
N ALA A 325 -10.26 -15.31 22.17
CA ALA A 325 -9.58 -14.14 22.73
C ALA A 325 -10.11 -13.78 24.12
N GLY A 326 -11.43 -13.83 24.33
CA GLY A 326 -12.05 -13.67 25.64
C GLY A 326 -11.59 -14.72 26.67
N ALA A 327 -11.26 -15.94 26.22
CA ALA A 327 -10.81 -17.01 27.11
C ALA A 327 -9.41 -16.75 27.69
N ALA A 328 -8.64 -15.82 27.08
CA ALA A 328 -7.35 -15.37 27.59
C ALA A 328 -7.45 -14.67 28.95
N PHE A 329 -8.60 -14.05 29.27
CA PHE A 329 -8.79 -13.33 30.53
C PHE A 329 -8.83 -14.30 31.71
N GLY A 330 -7.74 -14.34 32.48
CA GLY A 330 -7.51 -15.31 33.56
C GLY A 330 -6.77 -16.58 33.13
N ALA A 331 -6.28 -16.65 31.89
CA ALA A 331 -5.41 -17.73 31.41
C ALA A 331 -3.98 -17.60 31.97
N ALA A 332 -3.59 -16.38 32.37
CA ALA A 332 -2.23 -16.09 32.78
C ALA A 332 -1.93 -16.59 34.20
N THR A 333 -1.38 -17.79 34.28
CA THR A 333 -0.99 -18.46 35.54
C THR A 333 0.40 -18.04 36.01
N THR A 334 1.37 -17.89 35.11
CA THR A 334 2.75 -17.48 35.43
C THR A 334 2.94 -15.96 35.38
N VAL A 335 3.92 -15.44 36.13
CA VAL A 335 4.28 -14.01 36.10
C VAL A 335 4.63 -13.56 34.68
N ALA A 336 5.40 -14.36 33.94
CA ALA A 336 5.76 -14.07 32.56
C ALA A 336 4.53 -14.00 31.64
N ARG A 337 3.60 -14.96 31.75
CA ARG A 337 2.35 -14.95 30.97
C ARG A 337 1.48 -13.73 31.33
N LYS A 338 1.41 -13.35 32.61
CA LYS A 338 0.66 -12.14 33.06
C LYS A 338 1.26 -10.86 32.50
N ARG A 339 2.59 -10.75 32.43
CA ARG A 339 3.25 -9.58 31.83
C ARG A 339 3.03 -9.51 30.33
N PHE A 340 3.19 -10.64 29.63
CA PHE A 340 2.94 -10.73 28.19
C PHE A 340 1.49 -10.36 27.84
N PHE A 341 0.50 -10.92 28.57
CA PHE A 341 -0.91 -10.57 28.38
C PHE A 341 -1.17 -9.08 28.62
N ARG A 342 -0.68 -8.51 29.74
CA ARG A 342 -0.89 -7.09 30.06
C ARG A 342 -0.23 -6.14 29.05
N PHE A 343 0.94 -6.50 28.53
CA PHE A 343 1.58 -5.74 27.46
C PHE A 343 0.67 -5.68 26.23
N TRP A 344 0.21 -6.83 25.74
CA TRP A 344 -0.67 -6.88 24.57
C TRP A 344 -2.03 -6.23 24.82
N LEU A 345 -2.55 -6.27 26.05
CA LEU A 345 -3.75 -5.53 26.43
C LEU A 345 -3.54 -4.01 26.34
N GLY A 346 -2.42 -3.50 26.85
CA GLY A 346 -2.07 -2.09 26.72
C GLY A 346 -1.90 -1.67 25.26
N VAL A 347 -1.20 -2.49 24.45
CA VAL A 347 -1.02 -2.26 23.01
C VAL A 347 -2.38 -2.23 22.30
N ALA A 348 -3.25 -3.22 22.53
CA ALA A 348 -4.57 -3.28 21.91
C ALA A 348 -5.44 -2.07 22.24
N LEU A 349 -5.43 -1.61 23.51
CA LEU A 349 -6.20 -0.45 23.93
C LEU A 349 -5.68 0.83 23.28
N VAL A 350 -4.36 1.05 23.27
CA VAL A 350 -3.75 2.24 22.66
C VAL A 350 -3.99 2.26 21.16
N SER A 351 -3.77 1.14 20.46
CA SER A 351 -4.00 1.08 19.01
C SER A 351 -5.48 1.20 18.65
N LEU A 352 -6.39 0.65 19.46
CA LEU A 352 -7.84 0.82 19.23
C LEU A 352 -8.27 2.28 19.42
N LEU A 353 -7.88 2.93 20.52
CA LEU A 353 -8.20 4.33 20.76
C LEU A 353 -7.61 5.26 19.69
N TRP A 354 -6.42 4.93 19.19
CA TRP A 354 -5.84 5.63 18.04
C TRP A 354 -6.67 5.39 16.77
N ALA A 355 -7.05 4.15 16.47
CA ALA A 355 -7.84 3.81 15.28
C ALA A 355 -9.18 4.56 15.22
N LEU A 356 -9.82 4.76 16.37
CA LEU A 356 -11.05 5.53 16.50
C LEU A 356 -10.89 7.01 16.10
N GLY A 357 -9.65 7.52 16.03
CA GLY A 357 -9.33 8.83 15.48
C GLY A 357 -10.19 9.96 16.05
N GLY A 358 -10.85 10.70 15.17
CA GLY A 358 -11.72 11.84 15.52
C GLY A 358 -12.95 11.47 16.36
N SER A 359 -13.29 10.20 16.50
CA SER A 359 -14.40 9.74 17.37
C SER A 359 -14.05 9.79 18.86
N THR A 360 -12.79 10.01 19.24
CA THR A 360 -12.37 10.13 20.64
C THR A 360 -11.38 11.29 20.85
N PRO A 361 -11.32 11.90 22.04
CA PRO A 361 -10.31 12.93 22.33
C PRO A 361 -8.87 12.38 22.40
N PHE A 362 -8.69 11.05 22.44
CA PHE A 362 -7.36 10.43 22.53
C PHE A 362 -6.47 10.78 21.32
N TYR A 363 -7.05 10.86 20.13
CA TYR A 363 -6.29 11.16 18.91
C TYR A 363 -5.73 12.59 18.88
N ALA A 364 -6.36 13.54 19.57
CA ALA A 364 -5.84 14.91 19.68
C ALA A 364 -4.47 14.95 20.38
N LEU A 365 -4.27 14.13 21.41
CA LEU A 365 -2.98 13.97 22.07
C LEU A 365 -1.94 13.37 21.12
N ILE A 366 -2.33 12.33 20.39
CA ILE A 366 -1.45 11.67 19.41
C ILE A 366 -1.01 12.65 18.32
N TYR A 367 -1.96 13.40 17.76
CA TYR A 367 -1.72 14.43 16.75
C TYR A 367 -0.74 15.50 17.25
N ALA A 368 -0.83 15.89 18.52
CA ALA A 368 0.05 16.90 19.12
C ALA A 368 1.46 16.37 19.47
N VAL A 369 1.59 15.10 19.86
CA VAL A 369 2.83 14.57 20.47
C VAL A 369 3.64 13.70 19.53
N VAL A 370 3.01 12.92 18.65
CA VAL A 370 3.72 11.94 17.82
C VAL A 370 4.18 12.59 16.51
N PRO A 371 5.51 12.74 16.28
CA PRO A 371 6.03 13.40 15.09
C PRO A 371 5.61 12.68 13.82
N GLY A 372 5.29 13.45 12.77
CA GLY A 372 4.92 12.91 11.46
C GLY A 372 3.41 12.65 11.29
N THR A 373 2.64 12.57 12.37
CA THR A 373 1.19 12.28 12.32
C THR A 373 0.41 13.32 11.51
N THR A 374 0.86 14.57 11.51
CA THR A 374 0.26 15.70 10.76
C THR A 374 0.35 15.58 9.24
N PHE A 375 1.14 14.63 8.73
CA PHE A 375 1.26 14.36 7.28
C PHE A 375 0.35 13.23 6.81
N PHE A 376 -0.31 12.51 7.72
CA PHE A 376 -1.08 11.32 7.42
C PHE A 376 -2.58 11.49 7.71
N ARG A 377 -3.39 10.64 7.08
CA ARG A 377 -4.84 10.50 7.29
C ARG A 377 -5.20 9.03 7.53
N ALA A 378 -6.47 8.70 7.73
CA ALA A 378 -6.92 7.33 7.97
C ALA A 378 -6.29 6.67 9.21
N PRO A 379 -6.52 7.23 10.43
CA PRO A 379 -5.98 6.66 11.65
C PRO A 379 -6.50 5.24 11.91
N SER A 380 -7.68 4.87 11.37
CA SER A 380 -8.22 3.50 11.35
C SER A 380 -7.21 2.44 10.92
N THR A 381 -6.26 2.79 10.05
CA THR A 381 -5.27 1.84 9.54
C THR A 381 -4.32 1.27 10.60
N ILE A 382 -4.18 1.90 11.79
CA ILE A 382 -3.43 1.32 12.92
C ILE A 382 -4.12 0.09 13.52
N PHE A 383 -5.41 -0.12 13.20
CA PHE A 383 -6.23 -1.22 13.73
C PHE A 383 -5.61 -2.60 13.51
N PHE A 384 -4.72 -2.76 12.53
CA PHE A 384 -3.96 -4.00 12.33
C PHE A 384 -3.19 -4.47 13.57
N ILE A 385 -2.71 -3.53 14.40
CA ILE A 385 -2.04 -3.84 15.67
C ILE A 385 -3.05 -4.38 16.69
N THR A 386 -4.26 -3.82 16.71
CA THR A 386 -5.38 -4.34 17.52
C THR A 386 -5.76 -5.75 17.05
N ALA A 387 -5.90 -5.96 15.74
CA ALA A 387 -6.19 -7.27 15.16
C ALA A 387 -5.10 -8.30 15.50
N PHE A 388 -3.82 -7.91 15.44
CA PHE A 388 -2.71 -8.74 15.89
C PHE A 388 -2.83 -9.09 17.37
N ALA A 389 -3.13 -8.12 18.24
CA ALA A 389 -3.30 -8.37 19.67
C ALA A 389 -4.49 -9.30 19.97
N ILE A 390 -5.60 -9.18 19.23
CA ILE A 390 -6.73 -10.12 19.31
C ILE A 390 -6.26 -11.54 18.96
N ALA A 391 -5.44 -11.71 17.92
CA ALA A 391 -4.87 -13.00 17.57
C ALA A 391 -3.92 -13.56 18.66
N VAL A 392 -3.14 -12.69 19.32
CA VAL A 392 -2.33 -13.08 20.49
C VAL A 392 -3.24 -13.57 21.63
N PHE A 393 -4.34 -12.88 21.92
CA PHE A 393 -5.29 -13.31 22.95
C PHE A 393 -5.97 -14.63 22.56
N ALA A 394 -6.39 -14.78 21.30
CA ALA A 394 -6.98 -16.02 20.82
C ALA A 394 -6.04 -17.20 21.04
N ALA A 395 -4.74 -17.04 20.74
CA ALA A 395 -3.73 -18.06 21.00
C ALA A 395 -3.61 -18.42 22.50
N ILE A 396 -3.56 -17.42 23.39
CA ILE A 396 -3.52 -17.65 24.85
C ILE A 396 -4.81 -18.35 25.33
N GLY A 397 -5.96 -17.95 24.81
CA GLY A 397 -7.24 -18.55 25.14
C GLY A 397 -7.34 -20.00 24.66
N THR A 398 -6.85 -20.31 23.45
CA THR A 398 -6.75 -21.69 22.94
C THR A 398 -5.95 -22.58 23.88
N GLU A 399 -4.81 -22.12 24.41
CA GLU A 399 -4.02 -22.87 25.40
C GLU A 399 -4.86 -23.20 26.64
N ARG A 400 -5.57 -22.21 27.20
CA ARG A 400 -6.45 -22.41 28.36
C ARG A 400 -7.62 -23.37 28.10
N VAL A 401 -8.20 -23.32 26.90
CA VAL A 401 -9.27 -24.25 26.47
C VAL A 401 -8.75 -25.67 26.49
N LEU A 402 -7.59 -25.90 25.87
CA LEU A 402 -6.97 -27.22 25.75
C LEU A 402 -6.51 -27.78 27.11
N GLU A 403 -6.12 -26.90 28.04
CA GLU A 403 -5.83 -27.26 29.44
C GLU A 403 -7.09 -27.55 30.28
N LYS A 404 -8.30 -27.43 29.70
CA LYS A 404 -9.59 -27.65 30.39
C LYS A 404 -9.80 -26.72 31.59
N ARG A 405 -9.29 -25.49 31.52
CA ARG A 405 -9.31 -24.49 32.62
C ARG A 405 -10.39 -23.42 32.45
N LEU A 406 -11.36 -23.65 31.57
CA LEU A 406 -12.49 -22.75 31.38
C LEU A 406 -13.69 -23.12 32.27
N SER A 407 -14.44 -22.10 32.68
CA SER A 407 -15.65 -22.27 33.46
C SER A 407 -16.87 -22.48 32.56
N ARG A 408 -17.87 -23.23 33.03
CA ARG A 408 -19.15 -23.39 32.31
C ARG A 408 -19.85 -22.03 32.12
N ARG A 409 -19.71 -21.12 33.08
CA ARG A 409 -20.28 -19.76 33.03
C ARG A 409 -19.77 -18.95 31.84
N TYR A 410 -18.50 -19.10 31.48
CA TYR A 410 -17.92 -18.43 30.31
C TYR A 410 -18.64 -18.84 29.02
N VAL A 411 -18.82 -20.15 28.81
CA VAL A 411 -19.49 -20.70 27.63
C VAL A 411 -20.95 -20.27 27.58
N ILE A 412 -21.67 -20.35 28.72
CA ILE A 412 -23.06 -19.90 28.82
C ILE A 412 -23.16 -18.40 28.51
N GLY A 413 -22.26 -17.58 29.05
CA GLY A 413 -22.26 -16.13 28.81
C GLY A 413 -22.16 -15.78 27.32
N TRP A 414 -21.29 -16.46 26.57
CA TRP A 414 -21.19 -16.27 25.11
C TRP A 414 -22.44 -16.75 24.36
N LEU A 415 -23.01 -17.89 24.74
CA LEU A 415 -24.26 -18.37 24.13
C LEU A 415 -25.42 -17.41 24.38
N VAL A 416 -25.54 -16.88 25.60
CA VAL A 416 -26.57 -15.88 25.96
C VAL A 416 -26.33 -14.58 25.20
N ALA A 417 -25.11 -14.03 25.21
CA ALA A 417 -24.79 -12.79 24.50
C ALA A 417 -25.07 -12.91 23.01
N SER A 418 -24.62 -14.00 22.37
CA SER A 418 -24.91 -14.25 20.96
C SER A 418 -26.40 -14.44 20.71
N GLY A 419 -27.12 -15.15 21.59
CA GLY A 419 -28.56 -15.35 21.47
C GLY A 419 -29.34 -14.03 21.54
N VAL A 420 -28.93 -13.11 22.43
CA VAL A 420 -29.49 -11.77 22.52
C VAL A 420 -29.23 -10.98 21.24
N ILE A 421 -27.99 -10.96 20.73
CA ILE A 421 -27.67 -10.25 19.46
C ILE A 421 -28.51 -10.81 18.30
N THR A 422 -28.64 -12.14 18.20
CA THR A 422 -29.47 -12.77 17.17
C THR A 422 -30.95 -12.43 17.34
N LEU A 423 -31.48 -12.41 18.57
CA LEU A 423 -32.86 -12.00 18.83
C LEU A 423 -33.11 -10.55 18.42
N LEU A 424 -32.18 -9.63 18.75
CA LEU A 424 -32.25 -8.23 18.36
C LEU A 424 -32.16 -8.04 16.83
N ALA A 425 -31.41 -8.89 16.15
CA ALA A 425 -31.36 -8.88 14.68
C ALA A 425 -32.70 -9.35 14.08
N ILE A 426 -33.22 -10.49 14.55
CA ILE A 426 -34.50 -11.07 14.07
C ILE A 426 -35.68 -10.13 14.34
N SER A 427 -35.69 -9.45 15.49
CA SER A 427 -36.76 -8.51 15.85
C SER A 427 -36.69 -7.19 15.08
N GLY A 428 -35.66 -6.97 14.26
CA GLY A 428 -35.40 -5.70 13.57
C GLY A 428 -34.80 -4.60 14.44
N ALA A 429 -34.54 -4.85 15.73
CA ALA A 429 -34.02 -3.83 16.65
C ALA A 429 -32.62 -3.35 16.24
N LEU A 430 -31.76 -4.24 15.73
CA LEU A 430 -30.46 -3.82 15.19
C LEU A 430 -30.59 -3.00 13.91
N SER A 431 -31.59 -3.26 13.07
CA SER A 431 -31.85 -2.43 11.87
C SER A 431 -32.33 -1.04 12.27
N THR A 432 -33.24 -0.93 13.25
CA THR A 432 -33.66 0.36 13.80
C THR A 432 -32.49 1.12 14.43
N LEU A 433 -31.60 0.43 15.14
CA LEU A 433 -30.36 1.03 15.64
C LEU A 433 -29.49 1.56 14.49
N ALA A 434 -29.26 0.75 13.45
CA ALA A 434 -28.52 1.18 12.26
C ALA A 434 -29.14 2.43 11.62
N GLN A 435 -30.46 2.45 11.39
CA GLN A 435 -31.20 3.62 10.85
C GLN A 435 -30.95 4.89 11.67
N SER A 436 -30.97 4.79 13.01
CA SER A 436 -30.71 5.93 13.90
C SER A 436 -29.25 6.43 13.90
N LEU A 437 -28.32 5.62 13.39
CA LEU A 437 -26.89 5.94 13.32
C LEU A 437 -26.46 6.39 11.92
N VAL A 438 -27.34 6.30 10.91
CA VAL A 438 -27.05 6.79 9.56
C VAL A 438 -26.84 8.32 9.61
N THR A 439 -25.64 8.76 9.23
CA THR A 439 -25.32 10.18 9.14
C THR A 439 -25.45 10.73 7.72
N ILE A 440 -25.53 9.86 6.71
CA ILE A 440 -25.65 10.22 5.29
C ILE A 440 -27.03 9.76 4.82
N PRO A 441 -28.04 10.66 4.73
CA PRO A 441 -29.43 10.28 4.46
C PRO A 441 -29.63 9.42 3.21
N GLN A 442 -28.81 9.63 2.18
CA GLN A 442 -28.85 8.89 0.91
C GLN A 442 -28.48 7.40 1.07
N LEU A 443 -27.91 7.00 2.20
CA LEU A 443 -27.53 5.61 2.49
C LEU A 443 -28.58 4.87 3.32
N MET A 444 -29.71 5.51 3.68
CA MET A 444 -30.77 4.88 4.47
C MET A 444 -31.30 3.60 3.81
N ASP A 445 -31.52 3.65 2.49
CA ASP A 445 -32.02 2.50 1.71
C ASP A 445 -31.10 1.28 1.80
N ARG A 446 -29.79 1.47 2.02
CA ARG A 446 -28.84 0.37 2.19
C ARG A 446 -29.04 -0.36 3.52
N VAL A 447 -29.44 0.35 4.57
CA VAL A 447 -29.79 -0.27 5.87
C VAL A 447 -31.01 -1.17 5.71
N ASP A 448 -32.04 -0.65 5.05
CA ASP A 448 -33.30 -1.36 4.86
C ASP A 448 -33.12 -2.59 3.97
N ALA A 449 -32.40 -2.44 2.85
CA ALA A 449 -32.03 -3.56 1.98
C ALA A 449 -31.13 -4.59 2.69
N GLY A 450 -30.27 -4.13 3.61
CA GLY A 450 -29.33 -4.95 4.37
C GLY A 450 -29.92 -5.74 5.54
N ALA A 451 -31.16 -5.48 5.96
CA ALA A 451 -31.75 -6.07 7.17
C ALA A 451 -31.78 -7.62 7.16
N GLY A 452 -32.05 -8.22 5.99
CA GLY A 452 -32.00 -9.68 5.83
C GLY A 452 -30.58 -10.24 5.96
N ALA A 453 -29.60 -9.57 5.36
CA ALA A 453 -28.19 -9.95 5.47
C ALA A 453 -27.68 -9.82 6.91
N LEU A 454 -28.12 -8.78 7.63
CA LEU A 454 -27.85 -8.58 9.05
C LEU A 454 -28.38 -9.75 9.90
N THR A 455 -29.63 -10.14 9.68
CA THR A 455 -30.27 -11.27 10.38
C THR A 455 -29.53 -12.58 10.11
N LEU A 456 -29.22 -12.88 8.85
CA LEU A 456 -28.45 -14.06 8.47
C LEU A 456 -27.03 -14.04 9.07
N GLY A 457 -26.39 -12.87 9.11
CA GLY A 457 -25.09 -12.67 9.75
C GLY A 457 -25.12 -12.98 11.24
N ALA A 458 -26.19 -12.56 11.94
CA ALA A 458 -26.36 -12.83 13.36
C ALA A 458 -26.65 -14.31 13.65
N ILE A 459 -27.43 -14.99 12.80
CA ILE A 459 -27.67 -16.44 12.88
C ILE A 459 -26.37 -17.22 12.63
N ARG A 460 -25.60 -16.84 11.60
CA ARG A 460 -24.28 -17.42 11.30
C ARG A 460 -23.35 -17.28 12.51
N SER A 461 -23.31 -16.09 13.11
CA SER A 461 -22.49 -15.82 14.29
C SER A 461 -22.90 -16.70 15.47
N LEU A 462 -24.21 -16.85 15.73
CA LEU A 462 -24.73 -17.78 16.74
C LEU A 462 -24.36 -19.23 16.46
N ALA A 463 -24.40 -19.66 15.20
CA ALA A 463 -23.98 -21.01 14.82
C ALA A 463 -22.50 -21.25 15.14
N PHE A 464 -21.59 -20.32 14.79
CA PHE A 464 -20.17 -20.45 15.10
C PHE A 464 -19.86 -20.33 16.60
N VAL A 465 -20.57 -19.48 17.34
CA VAL A 465 -20.50 -19.44 18.81
C VAL A 465 -20.95 -20.79 19.38
N GLY A 466 -22.05 -21.36 18.89
CA GLY A 466 -22.57 -22.67 19.29
C GLY A 466 -21.59 -23.82 19.01
N LEU A 467 -21.01 -23.86 17.82
CA LEU A 467 -20.02 -24.88 17.43
C LEU A 467 -18.74 -24.76 18.28
N THR A 468 -18.26 -23.54 18.51
CA THR A 468 -17.07 -23.29 19.34
C THR A 468 -17.35 -23.63 20.81
N ALA A 469 -18.50 -23.25 21.33
CA ALA A 469 -18.98 -23.64 22.66
C ALA A 469 -19.08 -25.17 22.80
N GLY A 470 -19.66 -25.85 21.81
CA GLY A 470 -19.75 -27.30 21.76
C GLY A 470 -18.38 -27.98 21.79
N ALA A 471 -17.43 -27.47 21.01
CA ALA A 471 -16.05 -27.94 21.04
C ALA A 471 -15.39 -27.72 22.41
N MET A 472 -15.55 -26.54 23.02
CA MET A 472 -15.04 -26.26 24.36
C MET A 472 -15.62 -27.20 25.43
N VAL A 473 -16.93 -27.49 25.37
CA VAL A 473 -17.60 -28.42 26.28
C VAL A 473 -17.13 -29.85 26.04
N ALA A 474 -16.99 -30.29 24.79
CA ALA A 474 -16.44 -31.60 24.44
C ALA A 474 -14.99 -31.77 24.93
N ILE A 475 -14.18 -30.71 24.86
CA ILE A 475 -12.81 -30.68 25.38
C ILE A 475 -12.79 -30.77 26.90
N ALA A 476 -13.60 -29.94 27.57
CA ALA A 476 -13.71 -29.95 29.03
C ALA A 476 -14.19 -31.31 29.56
N GLY A 477 -15.14 -31.95 28.86
CA GLY A 477 -15.66 -33.28 29.18
C GLY A 477 -14.79 -34.45 28.69
N GLY A 478 -13.66 -34.19 28.02
CA GLY A 478 -12.73 -35.20 27.54
C GLY A 478 -13.15 -35.99 26.28
N ARG A 479 -14.32 -35.68 25.69
CA ARG A 479 -14.81 -36.29 24.43
C ARG A 479 -13.98 -35.89 23.22
N LEU A 480 -13.39 -34.69 23.25
CA LEU A 480 -12.47 -34.18 22.24
C LEU A 480 -11.13 -33.84 22.92
N SER A 481 -10.05 -34.51 22.53
CA SER A 481 -8.76 -34.37 23.23
C SER A 481 -7.56 -34.49 22.28
N GLY A 482 -6.38 -34.15 22.79
CA GLY A 482 -5.13 -34.23 22.03
C GLY A 482 -5.15 -33.38 20.76
N TRP A 483 -4.53 -33.89 19.70
CA TRP A 483 -4.39 -33.16 18.43
C TRP A 483 -5.74 -32.83 17.78
N LYS A 484 -6.75 -33.69 17.95
CA LYS A 484 -8.11 -33.48 17.39
C LYS A 484 -8.72 -32.19 17.93
N ALA A 485 -8.59 -31.94 19.25
CA ALA A 485 -9.08 -30.72 19.87
C ALA A 485 -8.44 -29.46 19.29
N GLY A 486 -7.12 -29.47 19.12
CA GLY A 486 -6.38 -28.35 18.54
C GLY A 486 -6.75 -28.08 17.08
N VAL A 487 -6.86 -29.14 16.26
CA VAL A 487 -7.29 -29.03 14.86
C VAL A 487 -8.73 -28.52 14.76
N THR A 488 -9.65 -29.00 15.60
CA THR A 488 -11.04 -28.51 15.61
C THR A 488 -11.12 -27.02 15.86
N LEU A 489 -10.36 -26.49 16.85
CA LEU A 489 -10.35 -25.05 17.12
C LEU A 489 -9.76 -24.25 15.94
N ALA A 490 -8.70 -24.74 15.31
CA ALA A 490 -8.11 -24.09 14.13
C ALA A 490 -9.07 -24.07 12.94
N VAL A 491 -9.75 -25.19 12.66
CA VAL A 491 -10.75 -25.30 11.58
C VAL A 491 -11.95 -24.40 11.85
N LEU A 492 -12.46 -24.35 13.09
CA LEU A 492 -13.57 -23.46 13.44
C LEU A 492 -13.19 -21.98 13.26
N SER A 493 -12.00 -21.57 13.68
CA SER A 493 -11.51 -20.20 13.46
C SER A 493 -11.35 -19.88 11.97
N ALA A 494 -10.76 -20.79 11.19
CA ALA A 494 -10.57 -20.59 9.75
C ALA A 494 -11.90 -20.55 8.99
N ALA A 495 -12.82 -21.47 9.28
CA ALA A 495 -14.12 -21.56 8.62
C ALA A 495 -14.99 -20.34 8.92
N ASP A 496 -15.01 -19.88 10.18
CA ASP A 496 -15.73 -18.69 10.60
C ASP A 496 -15.27 -17.45 9.81
N LEU A 497 -13.96 -17.17 9.84
CA LEU A 497 -13.37 -16.06 9.09
C LEU A 497 -13.63 -16.20 7.58
N TRP A 498 -13.38 -17.38 7.01
CA TRP A 498 -13.57 -17.64 5.57
C TRP A 498 -14.99 -17.30 5.07
N THR A 499 -16.03 -17.51 5.89
CA THR A 499 -17.42 -17.22 5.46
C THR A 499 -17.68 -15.74 5.16
N ILE A 500 -16.93 -14.83 5.78
CA ILE A 500 -16.99 -13.38 5.52
C ILE A 500 -15.89 -12.99 4.54
N GLU A 501 -14.66 -13.40 4.83
CA GLU A 501 -13.47 -12.94 4.14
C GLU A 501 -13.47 -13.22 2.65
N ARG A 502 -14.02 -14.37 2.22
CA ARG A 502 -14.12 -14.72 0.80
C ARG A 502 -14.88 -13.68 -0.04
N ARG A 503 -15.74 -12.85 0.58
CA ARG A 503 -16.49 -11.79 -0.10
C ARG A 503 -15.60 -10.60 -0.50
N TYR A 504 -14.46 -10.42 0.17
CA TYR A 504 -13.48 -9.37 -0.13
C TYR A 504 -12.39 -9.83 -1.10
N TRP A 505 -12.48 -11.05 -1.63
CA TRP A 505 -11.51 -11.61 -2.59
C TRP A 505 -12.07 -11.57 -4.02
N GLY A 506 -12.20 -10.35 -4.56
CA GLY A 506 -12.56 -10.10 -5.95
C GLY A 506 -11.42 -10.38 -6.92
N SER A 507 -11.75 -10.76 -8.15
CA SER A 507 -10.78 -10.96 -9.22
C SER A 507 -11.38 -10.62 -10.58
N VAL A 508 -10.54 -10.16 -11.49
CA VAL A 508 -10.88 -9.84 -12.88
C VAL A 508 -10.21 -10.86 -13.83
N PRO A 509 -10.60 -10.91 -15.12
CA PRO A 509 -9.85 -11.66 -16.12
C PRO A 509 -8.35 -11.27 -16.15
N PRO A 510 -7.47 -12.09 -16.75
CA PRO A 510 -6.05 -11.77 -16.87
C PRO A 510 -5.80 -10.39 -17.49
N ALA A 511 -4.66 -9.78 -17.15
CA ALA A 511 -4.32 -8.45 -17.65
C ALA A 511 -4.25 -8.37 -19.18
N SER A 512 -3.86 -9.47 -19.83
CA SER A 512 -3.85 -9.58 -21.30
C SER A 512 -5.23 -9.45 -21.95
N GLN A 513 -6.31 -9.61 -21.18
CA GLN A 513 -7.69 -9.43 -21.64
C GLN A 513 -8.23 -8.05 -21.28
N ILE A 514 -8.07 -7.60 -20.03
CA ILE A 514 -8.65 -6.34 -19.53
C ILE A 514 -7.88 -5.09 -19.98
N TYR A 515 -6.61 -5.25 -20.38
CA TYR A 515 -5.80 -4.20 -21.02
C TYR A 515 -5.43 -4.59 -22.47
N ALA A 516 -6.31 -5.33 -23.16
CA ALA A 516 -6.08 -5.67 -24.56
C ALA A 516 -6.18 -4.41 -25.45
N SER A 517 -5.38 -4.38 -26.51
CA SER A 517 -5.44 -3.31 -27.51
C SER A 517 -6.74 -3.38 -28.31
N ASP A 518 -7.18 -2.22 -28.80
CA ASP A 518 -8.29 -2.09 -29.76
C ASP A 518 -7.86 -1.27 -31.00
N ALA A 519 -8.82 -0.97 -31.89
CA ALA A 519 -8.56 -0.23 -33.12
C ALA A 519 -8.11 1.22 -32.91
N THR A 520 -8.55 1.88 -31.83
CA THR A 520 -8.12 3.24 -31.47
C THR A 520 -6.67 3.24 -30.97
N ILE A 521 -6.31 2.28 -30.11
CA ILE A 521 -4.93 2.10 -29.64
C ILE A 521 -4.01 1.70 -30.81
N ALA A 522 -4.48 0.80 -31.68
CA ALA A 522 -3.72 0.40 -32.88
C ALA A 522 -3.50 1.56 -33.86
N TYR A 523 -4.41 2.53 -33.91
CA TYR A 523 -4.20 3.78 -34.66
C TYR A 523 -3.11 4.64 -34.01
N LEU A 524 -3.19 4.85 -32.69
CA LEU A 524 -2.24 5.66 -31.94
C LEU A 524 -0.81 5.09 -31.96
N ASN A 525 -0.66 3.75 -31.96
CA ASN A 525 0.64 3.09 -32.05
C ASN A 525 1.33 3.21 -33.43
N LYS A 526 0.64 3.73 -34.45
CA LYS A 526 1.21 3.97 -35.78
C LYS A 526 1.74 5.39 -35.96
N LEU A 527 1.56 6.26 -34.97
CA LEU A 527 2.03 7.64 -35.05
C LEU A 527 3.56 7.69 -35.09
N THR A 528 4.10 8.49 -36.00
CA THR A 528 5.55 8.67 -36.19
C THR A 528 6.13 9.78 -35.31
N GLU A 529 5.29 10.68 -34.82
CA GLU A 529 5.67 11.76 -33.89
C GLU A 529 4.89 11.58 -32.57
N PRO A 530 5.49 11.95 -31.42
CA PRO A 530 4.80 11.89 -30.14
C PRO A 530 3.53 12.74 -30.15
N ALA A 531 2.45 12.20 -29.60
CA ALA A 531 1.18 12.90 -29.42
C ALA A 531 0.53 12.47 -28.11
N ARG A 532 -0.23 13.38 -27.47
CA ARG A 532 -1.02 13.05 -26.29
C ARG A 532 -2.49 12.85 -26.61
N VAL A 533 -3.11 11.99 -25.81
CA VAL A 533 -4.52 11.69 -25.82
C VAL A 533 -5.17 12.30 -24.59
N LEU A 534 -6.21 13.10 -24.79
CA LEU A 534 -7.19 13.41 -23.75
C LEU A 534 -8.18 12.25 -23.71
N ALA A 535 -8.24 11.52 -22.61
CA ALA A 535 -9.20 10.44 -22.41
C ALA A 535 -10.14 10.80 -21.27
N PHE A 536 -11.45 10.72 -21.50
CA PHE A 536 -12.45 10.88 -20.45
C PHE A 536 -13.76 10.16 -20.81
N GLU A 537 -14.57 9.90 -19.78
CA GLU A 537 -15.89 9.30 -19.91
C GLU A 537 -16.99 10.39 -19.95
N ASP A 538 -17.85 10.35 -20.96
CA ASP A 538 -19.16 11.01 -20.96
C ASP A 538 -20.13 10.16 -20.14
N HIS A 539 -20.36 10.57 -18.90
CA HIS A 539 -21.21 9.87 -17.93
C HIS A 539 -22.70 9.81 -18.33
N ASN A 540 -23.12 10.52 -19.39
CA ASN A 540 -24.48 10.42 -19.92
C ASN A 540 -24.67 9.22 -20.86
N LEU A 541 -23.57 8.57 -21.25
CA LEU A 541 -23.58 7.44 -22.17
C LEU A 541 -23.15 6.15 -21.47
N PRO A 542 -23.59 4.98 -21.97
CA PRO A 542 -23.18 3.70 -21.39
C PRO A 542 -21.66 3.51 -21.45
N ALA A 543 -21.06 3.15 -20.32
CA ALA A 543 -19.66 2.76 -20.21
C ALA A 543 -19.51 1.55 -19.27
N ALA A 544 -18.42 0.82 -19.42
CA ALA A 544 -18.04 -0.18 -18.45
C ALA A 544 -17.67 0.51 -17.12
N PRO A 545 -18.13 0.00 -15.97
CA PRO A 545 -17.79 0.59 -14.67
C PRO A 545 -16.27 0.66 -14.49
N HIS A 546 -15.76 1.84 -14.13
CA HIS A 546 -14.34 2.08 -13.87
C HIS A 546 -13.42 1.69 -15.02
N ASP A 547 -13.80 2.00 -16.27
CA ASP A 547 -12.97 1.77 -17.44
C ASP A 547 -11.55 2.36 -17.27
N PRO A 548 -10.48 1.54 -17.24
CA PRO A 548 -9.13 2.02 -16.99
C PRO A 548 -8.54 2.84 -18.16
N PHE A 549 -9.13 2.79 -19.36
CA PHE A 549 -8.66 3.58 -20.49
C PHE A 549 -9.21 5.01 -20.50
N LEU A 550 -10.37 5.23 -19.87
CA LEU A 550 -11.02 6.55 -19.79
C LEU A 550 -10.85 7.20 -18.41
N ASN A 551 -10.79 6.41 -17.35
CA ASN A 551 -10.75 6.88 -15.95
C ASN A 551 -9.43 6.54 -15.22
N GLY A 552 -8.46 5.95 -15.93
CA GLY A 552 -7.21 5.47 -15.37
C GLY A 552 -6.03 5.59 -16.34
N ASP A 553 -5.02 4.76 -16.13
CA ASP A 553 -3.77 4.77 -16.88
C ASP A 553 -3.66 3.56 -17.84
N GLY A 554 -4.78 3.01 -18.30
CA GLY A 554 -4.83 1.87 -19.23
C GLY A 554 -4.08 2.14 -20.54
N LEU A 555 -4.11 3.38 -21.03
CA LEU A 555 -3.37 3.80 -22.23
C LEU A 555 -1.84 3.68 -22.08
N MET A 556 -1.31 3.85 -20.86
CA MET A 556 0.13 3.74 -20.57
C MET A 556 0.67 2.32 -20.76
N VAL A 557 -0.18 1.29 -20.57
CA VAL A 557 0.16 -0.12 -20.88
C VAL A 557 0.58 -0.27 -22.35
N HIS A 558 0.01 0.57 -23.23
CA HIS A 558 0.28 0.58 -24.66
C HIS A 558 1.30 1.65 -25.09
N ARG A 559 1.96 2.32 -24.14
CA ARG A 559 2.89 3.44 -24.41
C ARG A 559 2.22 4.62 -25.13
N VAL A 560 0.90 4.75 -24.99
CA VAL A 560 0.16 5.93 -25.42
C VAL A 560 0.27 6.98 -24.32
N SER A 561 0.68 8.19 -24.71
CA SER A 561 0.81 9.30 -23.76
C SER A 561 -0.54 9.95 -23.52
N SER A 562 -0.91 10.13 -22.25
CA SER A 562 -2.14 10.78 -21.83
C SER A 562 -1.88 12.19 -21.33
N MET A 563 -2.76 13.12 -21.71
CA MET A 563 -2.77 14.49 -21.18
C MET A 563 -3.22 14.50 -19.72
N LEU A 564 -4.20 13.67 -19.39
CA LEU A 564 -4.61 13.36 -18.02
C LEU A 564 -3.86 12.12 -17.51
N GLY A 565 -4.26 11.62 -16.34
CA GLY A 565 -3.77 10.36 -15.78
C GLY A 565 -4.17 10.21 -14.31
N TYR A 566 -4.23 9.00 -13.81
CA TYR A 566 -4.58 8.68 -12.44
C TYR A 566 -3.31 8.53 -11.58
N HIS A 567 -2.72 9.68 -11.22
CA HIS A 567 -1.59 9.74 -10.30
C HIS A 567 -1.80 10.92 -9.36
N GLY A 568 -1.55 10.73 -8.05
CA GLY A 568 -1.86 11.73 -7.01
C GLY A 568 -0.65 12.47 -6.43
N ASN A 569 0.47 12.42 -7.14
CA ASN A 569 1.75 13.05 -6.79
C ASN A 569 2.49 13.53 -8.05
N GLU A 570 1.73 13.97 -9.04
CA GLU A 570 2.14 14.70 -10.24
C GLU A 570 2.85 16.03 -9.93
N LEU A 571 3.34 16.73 -10.95
CA LEU A 571 3.91 18.06 -10.78
C LEU A 571 2.79 19.06 -10.47
N GLY A 572 2.91 19.81 -9.37
CA GLY A 572 1.86 20.69 -8.88
C GLY A 572 1.41 21.76 -9.88
N ARG A 573 2.34 22.29 -10.69
CA ARG A 573 2.02 23.26 -11.75
C ARG A 573 1.19 22.65 -12.89
N TYR A 574 1.30 21.35 -13.13
CA TYR A 574 0.55 20.68 -14.19
C TYR A 574 -0.96 20.62 -13.89
N GLN A 575 -1.35 20.69 -12.61
CA GLN A 575 -2.76 20.72 -12.18
C GLN A 575 -3.54 21.88 -12.80
N PHE A 576 -2.87 22.97 -13.19
CA PHE A 576 -3.49 24.07 -13.93
C PHE A 576 -4.24 23.58 -15.19
N PHE A 577 -3.59 22.70 -15.97
CA PHE A 577 -4.16 22.16 -17.22
C PHE A 577 -5.29 21.15 -16.97
N GLN A 578 -5.39 20.59 -15.76
CA GLN A 578 -6.38 19.57 -15.40
C GLN A 578 -7.68 20.15 -14.86
N THR A 579 -7.75 21.48 -14.69
CA THR A 579 -8.98 22.14 -14.26
C THR A 579 -10.07 22.02 -15.34
N PRO A 580 -11.38 21.93 -14.97
CA PRO A 580 -12.46 21.82 -15.96
C PRO A 580 -12.44 22.93 -17.03
N GLN A 581 -12.04 24.14 -16.66
CA GLN A 581 -11.88 25.27 -17.58
C GLN A 581 -10.78 25.03 -18.62
N MET A 582 -9.66 24.41 -18.22
CA MET A 582 -8.49 24.25 -19.07
C MET A 582 -8.51 22.97 -19.90
N VAL A 583 -9.16 21.90 -19.43
CA VAL A 583 -9.20 20.60 -20.16
C VAL A 583 -9.82 20.74 -21.55
N GLY A 584 -10.88 21.55 -21.69
CA GLY A 584 -11.52 21.82 -22.98
C GLY A 584 -10.92 23.00 -23.77
N ASN A 585 -9.84 23.61 -23.27
CA ASN A 585 -9.28 24.83 -23.86
C ASN A 585 -8.30 24.49 -25.01
N PRO A 586 -8.49 25.03 -26.23
CA PRO A 586 -7.56 24.82 -27.35
C PRO A 586 -6.11 25.22 -27.05
N THR A 587 -5.90 26.23 -26.20
CA THR A 587 -4.58 26.63 -25.72
C THR A 587 -3.88 25.50 -24.97
N THR A 588 -4.61 24.79 -24.10
CA THR A 588 -4.09 23.62 -23.40
C THR A 588 -3.69 22.55 -24.41
N TRP A 589 -4.54 22.29 -25.40
CA TRP A 589 -4.27 21.25 -26.39
C TRP A 589 -3.03 21.55 -27.24
N ALA A 590 -2.82 22.81 -27.61
CA ALA A 590 -1.62 23.25 -28.32
C ALA A 590 -0.36 23.11 -27.45
N ILE A 591 -0.37 23.66 -26.24
CA ILE A 591 0.80 23.67 -25.33
C ILE A 591 1.19 22.26 -24.88
N THR A 592 0.21 21.41 -24.58
CA THR A 592 0.46 20.06 -24.06
C THR A 592 0.57 19.00 -25.18
N ASN A 593 0.60 19.41 -26.45
CA ASN A 593 0.62 18.50 -27.60
C ASN A 593 -0.50 17.44 -27.53
N THR A 594 -1.68 17.85 -27.09
CA THR A 594 -2.87 16.99 -26.99
C THR A 594 -3.60 17.03 -28.31
N ARG A 595 -3.34 16.02 -29.14
CA ARG A 595 -3.84 15.95 -30.52
C ARG A 595 -5.10 15.11 -30.64
N TYR A 596 -5.31 14.16 -29.73
CA TYR A 596 -6.41 13.23 -29.82
C TYR A 596 -7.30 13.27 -28.60
N LEU A 597 -8.58 12.98 -28.82
CA LEU A 597 -9.60 12.79 -27.80
C LEU A 597 -10.16 11.36 -27.91
N LEU A 598 -10.06 10.59 -26.84
CA LEU A 598 -10.68 9.28 -26.68
C LEU A 598 -11.88 9.41 -25.73
N VAL A 599 -13.07 9.06 -26.22
CA VAL A 599 -14.32 9.20 -25.46
C VAL A 599 -15.33 8.12 -25.84
N ASN A 600 -16.25 7.80 -24.94
CA ASN A 600 -17.39 6.88 -25.17
C ASN A 600 -18.58 7.52 -25.92
N ASN A 601 -18.32 8.51 -26.78
CA ASN A 601 -19.34 9.25 -27.52
C ASN A 601 -19.02 9.25 -29.03
N ASP A 602 -19.90 8.64 -29.83
CA ASP A 602 -19.72 8.48 -31.29
C ASP A 602 -20.18 9.70 -32.11
N SER A 603 -20.88 10.64 -31.46
CA SER A 603 -21.53 11.79 -32.08
C SER A 603 -21.09 13.11 -31.44
N MET A 604 -19.85 13.16 -30.96
CA MET A 604 -19.32 14.35 -30.30
C MET A 604 -19.15 15.52 -31.29
N ASP A 605 -19.88 16.61 -31.05
CA ASP A 605 -19.86 17.82 -31.89
C ASP A 605 -18.86 18.85 -31.34
N ILE A 606 -17.57 18.57 -31.54
CA ILE A 606 -16.51 19.56 -31.31
C ILE A 606 -16.19 20.20 -32.67
N PRO A 607 -16.38 21.52 -32.84
CA PRO A 607 -16.12 22.20 -34.11
C PRO A 607 -14.70 21.93 -34.63
N GLY A 608 -14.61 21.32 -35.82
CA GLY A 608 -13.33 21.01 -36.49
C GLY A 608 -12.64 19.72 -36.04
N ALA A 609 -13.14 19.03 -35.01
CA ALA A 609 -12.64 17.70 -34.66
C ALA A 609 -13.05 16.66 -35.71
N LYS A 610 -12.18 15.69 -35.97
CA LYS A 610 -12.43 14.62 -36.96
C LYS A 610 -12.30 13.25 -36.31
N ARG A 611 -13.29 12.38 -36.45
CA ARG A 611 -13.15 10.99 -36.01
C ARG A 611 -12.14 10.27 -36.92
N VAL A 612 -11.07 9.76 -36.33
CA VAL A 612 -9.96 9.10 -37.05
C VAL A 612 -9.91 7.59 -36.83
N ALA A 613 -10.48 7.11 -35.72
CA ALA A 613 -10.64 5.69 -35.45
C ALA A 613 -11.88 5.42 -34.58
N GLY A 614 -12.37 4.19 -34.64
CA GLY A 614 -13.59 3.78 -33.96
C GLY A 614 -14.88 4.15 -34.72
N PRO A 615 -16.05 3.80 -34.16
CA PRO A 615 -16.21 3.20 -32.84
C PRO A 615 -15.60 1.80 -32.71
N ALA A 616 -14.92 1.55 -31.60
CA ALA A 616 -14.40 0.24 -31.22
C ALA A 616 -14.86 -0.09 -29.80
N VAL A 617 -15.02 -1.37 -29.48
CA VAL A 617 -15.24 -1.79 -28.09
C VAL A 617 -13.87 -2.06 -27.50
N ASN A 618 -13.48 -1.31 -26.47
CA ASN A 618 -12.22 -1.50 -25.79
C ASN A 618 -12.27 -2.74 -24.88
N ALA A 619 -11.14 -3.08 -24.27
CA ALA A 619 -11.01 -4.27 -23.41
C ALA A 619 -11.87 -4.22 -22.13
N ALA A 620 -12.29 -3.04 -21.68
CA ALA A 620 -13.22 -2.90 -20.56
C ALA A 620 -14.68 -3.21 -20.96
N GLY A 621 -14.98 -3.21 -22.26
CA GLY A 621 -16.33 -3.36 -22.80
C GLY A 621 -17.02 -2.02 -23.14
N THR A 622 -16.31 -0.90 -23.05
CA THR A 622 -16.83 0.42 -23.42
C THR A 622 -16.67 0.65 -24.92
N ARG A 623 -17.71 1.15 -25.57
CA ARG A 623 -17.63 1.61 -26.95
C ARG A 623 -16.98 2.99 -26.97
N VAL A 624 -15.82 3.11 -27.61
CA VAL A 624 -15.01 4.33 -27.66
C VAL A 624 -14.72 4.75 -29.10
N SER A 625 -14.64 6.06 -29.30
CA SER A 625 -14.27 6.69 -30.57
C SER A 625 -13.07 7.63 -30.33
N LEU A 626 -12.17 7.67 -31.32
CA LEU A 626 -10.97 8.52 -31.29
C LEU A 626 -11.14 9.67 -32.28
N TYR A 627 -11.04 10.89 -31.77
CA TYR A 627 -11.11 12.13 -32.53
C TYR A 627 -9.75 12.80 -32.58
N GLU A 628 -9.36 13.31 -33.74
CA GLU A 628 -8.31 14.30 -33.86
C GLU A 628 -8.90 15.67 -33.56
N LEU A 629 -8.30 16.37 -32.59
CA LEU A 629 -8.71 17.70 -32.15
C LEU A 629 -8.29 18.76 -33.19
N PRO A 630 -9.03 19.89 -33.30
CA PRO A 630 -8.67 20.97 -34.20
C PRO A 630 -7.47 21.77 -33.68
N GLY A 631 -6.71 22.36 -34.61
CA GLY A 631 -5.59 23.25 -34.31
C GLY A 631 -4.24 22.65 -34.65
N GLU A 632 -3.17 23.40 -34.37
CA GLU A 632 -1.80 22.90 -34.48
C GLU A 632 -1.34 22.32 -33.15
N HIS A 633 -0.91 21.06 -33.19
CA HIS A 633 -0.33 20.35 -32.04
C HIS A 633 1.12 20.01 -32.37
N ARG A 634 2.07 20.58 -31.61
CA ARG A 634 3.50 20.38 -31.82
C ARG A 634 4.11 19.76 -30.57
N PHE A 635 4.80 18.64 -30.72
CA PHE A 635 5.58 18.07 -29.61
C PHE A 635 6.74 18.98 -29.21
N ALA A 636 7.37 19.65 -30.18
CA ALA A 636 8.38 20.66 -29.94
C ALA A 636 8.30 21.78 -31.00
N TRP A 637 8.68 22.99 -30.61
CA TRP A 637 8.71 24.15 -31.51
C TRP A 637 9.84 25.11 -31.13
N VAL A 638 10.26 25.93 -32.10
CA VAL A 638 11.23 27.00 -31.86
C VAL A 638 10.47 28.31 -31.63
N ALA A 639 10.50 28.81 -30.41
CA ALA A 639 10.00 30.14 -30.09
C ALA A 639 11.04 31.20 -30.52
N PRO A 640 10.63 32.25 -31.27
CA PRO A 640 11.54 33.29 -31.76
C PRO A 640 12.19 34.10 -30.66
N VAL A 641 11.52 34.25 -29.51
CA VAL A 641 12.01 35.05 -28.39
C VAL A 641 11.71 34.39 -27.05
N ILE A 642 12.50 34.78 -26.06
CA ILE A 642 12.35 34.40 -24.65
C ILE A 642 11.91 35.63 -23.87
N ALA A 643 10.85 35.51 -23.06
CA ALA A 643 10.31 36.62 -22.26
C ALA A 643 10.00 36.20 -20.83
N LYS A 644 10.16 37.13 -19.87
CA LYS A 644 9.98 36.89 -18.44
C LYS A 644 8.60 37.34 -17.97
N TYR A 645 7.84 36.43 -17.38
CA TYR A 645 6.55 36.73 -16.77
C TYR A 645 6.35 35.89 -15.50
N PRO A 646 5.73 36.45 -14.44
CA PRO A 646 5.30 35.66 -13.30
C PRO A 646 4.32 34.55 -13.71
N ASP A 647 4.37 33.41 -13.02
CA ASP A 647 3.51 32.25 -13.30
C ASP A 647 2.02 32.64 -13.31
N GLU A 648 1.59 33.53 -12.41
CA GLU A 648 0.22 34.05 -12.31
C GLU A 648 -0.23 34.72 -13.63
N ASN A 649 0.60 35.59 -14.19
CA ASN A 649 0.31 36.28 -15.45
C ASN A 649 0.30 35.30 -16.62
N ILE A 650 1.19 34.30 -16.62
CA ILE A 650 1.22 33.24 -17.64
C ILE A 650 -0.08 32.44 -17.58
N MET A 651 -0.50 32.01 -16.39
CA MET A 651 -1.73 31.25 -16.19
C MET A 651 -2.97 32.03 -16.61
N GLU A 652 -3.10 33.30 -16.23
CA GLU A 652 -4.21 34.15 -16.66
C GLU A 652 -4.25 34.33 -18.18
N ALA A 653 -3.09 34.56 -18.81
CA ALA A 653 -3.01 34.69 -20.28
C ALA A 653 -3.38 33.38 -21.00
N MET A 654 -2.96 32.22 -20.48
CA MET A 654 -3.26 30.91 -21.08
C MET A 654 -4.74 30.52 -21.01
N LYS A 655 -5.56 31.17 -20.18
CA LYS A 655 -7.02 30.97 -20.19
C LYS A 655 -7.67 31.48 -21.48
N ALA A 656 -7.04 32.43 -22.18
CA ALA A 656 -7.56 32.94 -23.43
C ALA A 656 -7.45 31.86 -24.54
N PRO A 657 -8.53 31.57 -25.30
CA PRO A 657 -8.52 30.54 -26.36
C PRO A 657 -7.58 30.85 -27.54
N ASN A 658 -7.20 32.11 -27.71
CA ASN A 658 -6.32 32.60 -28.77
C ASN A 658 -4.88 32.88 -28.27
N PHE A 659 -4.50 32.29 -27.13
CA PHE A 659 -3.14 32.44 -26.62
C PHE A 659 -2.12 31.93 -27.66
N PRO A 660 -1.05 32.69 -27.95
CA PRO A 660 -0.10 32.37 -29.01
C PRO A 660 0.92 31.30 -28.56
N ALA A 661 0.45 30.06 -28.37
CA ALA A 661 1.15 28.95 -27.73
C ALA A 661 2.58 28.71 -28.24
N HIS A 662 2.81 28.88 -29.55
CA HIS A 662 4.09 28.59 -30.20
C HIS A 662 4.99 29.82 -30.45
N SER A 663 4.61 31.00 -29.95
CA SER A 663 5.24 32.27 -30.35
C SER A 663 6.27 32.81 -29.37
N VAL A 664 6.23 32.38 -28.10
CA VAL A 664 7.11 32.91 -27.05
C VAL A 664 7.46 31.79 -26.07
N ALA A 665 8.74 31.69 -25.71
CA ALA A 665 9.20 30.91 -24.57
C ALA A 665 9.08 31.77 -23.31
N LEU A 666 8.10 31.46 -22.46
CA LEU A 666 7.81 32.23 -21.24
C LEU A 666 8.54 31.64 -20.04
N VAL A 667 9.51 32.36 -19.48
CA VAL A 667 10.35 31.88 -18.36
C VAL A 667 10.06 32.64 -17.07
N ASP A 668 10.50 32.05 -15.96
CA ASP A 668 10.45 32.66 -14.63
C ASP A 668 11.20 34.01 -14.60
N PRO A 669 10.69 35.04 -13.90
CA PRO A 669 11.40 36.31 -13.73
C PRO A 669 12.82 36.17 -13.16
N LYS A 670 13.09 35.09 -12.42
CA LYS A 670 14.42 34.78 -11.84
C LYS A 670 15.38 34.09 -12.83
N SER A 671 14.93 33.72 -14.02
CA SER A 671 15.79 33.07 -15.01
C SER A 671 16.98 33.96 -15.38
N THR A 672 18.12 33.33 -15.66
CA THR A 672 19.36 34.03 -16.06
C THR A 672 19.50 34.20 -17.56
N LEU A 673 18.57 33.64 -18.35
CA LEU A 673 18.58 33.74 -19.80
C LEU A 673 18.44 35.20 -20.26
N GLN A 674 19.04 35.49 -21.43
CA GLN A 674 18.81 36.73 -22.14
C GLN A 674 17.37 36.74 -22.66
N THR A 675 16.64 37.81 -22.34
CA THR A 675 15.21 37.93 -22.65
C THR A 675 14.88 39.29 -23.21
N VAL A 676 13.75 39.36 -23.91
CA VAL A 676 13.23 40.61 -24.46
C VAL A 676 11.98 41.04 -23.71
N THR A 677 11.74 42.36 -23.66
CA THR A 677 10.43 42.91 -23.30
C THR A 677 9.55 42.84 -24.55
N LEU A 678 8.40 42.17 -24.46
CA LEU A 678 7.49 42.06 -25.59
C LEU A 678 6.79 43.40 -25.84
N ALA A 679 7.03 44.00 -27.00
CA ALA A 679 6.23 45.12 -27.51
C ALA A 679 4.96 44.64 -28.21
N ALA A 680 5.04 43.47 -28.88
CA ALA A 680 3.94 42.77 -29.52
C ALA A 680 4.23 41.26 -29.51
N VAL A 681 3.21 40.44 -29.76
CA VAL A 681 3.37 38.98 -29.91
C VAL A 681 4.07 38.70 -31.25
N PRO A 682 5.25 38.05 -31.26
CA PRO A 682 5.91 37.67 -32.50
C PRO A 682 5.10 36.63 -33.28
N THR A 683 5.28 36.57 -34.59
CA THR A 683 4.77 35.46 -35.39
C THR A 683 5.56 34.17 -35.11
N PRO A 684 4.90 33.01 -35.03
CA PRO A 684 5.58 31.72 -34.96
C PRO A 684 6.57 31.53 -36.11
N LEU A 685 7.73 30.94 -35.81
CA LEU A 685 8.72 30.63 -36.84
C LEU A 685 8.27 29.42 -37.69
N PRO A 686 8.48 29.44 -39.02
CA PRO A 686 8.18 28.30 -39.90
C PRO A 686 9.23 27.17 -39.80
N ILE A 687 9.83 26.99 -38.63
CA ILE A 687 10.81 25.93 -38.35
C ILE A 687 10.06 24.68 -37.89
N VAL A 688 10.29 23.58 -38.59
CA VAL A 688 9.75 22.26 -38.22
C VAL A 688 10.80 21.55 -37.36
N VAL A 689 10.36 21.11 -36.19
CA VAL A 689 11.15 20.26 -35.28
C VAL A 689 10.62 18.84 -35.40
N SER A 690 11.49 17.90 -35.72
CA SER A 690 11.17 16.48 -35.81
C SER A 690 11.81 15.69 -34.67
N THR A 691 11.08 14.71 -34.14
CA THR A 691 11.56 13.85 -33.05
C THR A 691 12.13 12.57 -33.64
N THR A 692 13.45 12.46 -33.65
CA THR A 692 14.14 11.29 -34.25
C THR A 692 14.24 10.11 -33.29
N ASN A 693 14.25 10.38 -31.99
CA ASN A 693 14.21 9.37 -30.94
C ASN A 693 13.41 9.90 -29.76
N TYR A 694 12.45 9.10 -29.27
CA TYR A 694 11.64 9.42 -28.10
C TYR A 694 11.52 8.18 -27.21
N SER A 695 12.09 8.26 -26.01
CA SER A 695 11.98 7.22 -25.00
C SER A 695 11.99 7.83 -23.60
N ALA A 696 11.66 7.03 -22.59
CA ALA A 696 11.59 7.50 -21.22
C ALA A 696 12.91 8.13 -20.75
N GLY A 697 12.90 9.47 -20.63
CA GLY A 697 14.04 10.26 -20.19
C GLY A 697 15.10 10.53 -21.25
N LYS A 698 14.84 10.26 -22.54
CA LYS A 698 15.76 10.59 -23.65
C LYS A 698 14.99 11.07 -24.88
N MET A 699 15.42 12.18 -25.47
CA MET A 699 14.82 12.74 -26.68
C MET A 699 15.89 13.32 -27.60
N SER A 700 15.75 13.06 -28.90
CA SER A 700 16.63 13.58 -29.95
C SER A 700 15.80 14.37 -30.96
N LEU A 701 16.07 15.66 -31.08
CA LEU A 701 15.26 16.62 -31.86
C LEU A 701 16.11 17.27 -32.94
N THR A 702 15.56 17.40 -34.15
CA THR A 702 16.23 18.01 -35.30
C THR A 702 15.39 19.12 -35.89
N LEU A 703 16.02 20.25 -36.19
CA LEU A 703 15.40 21.40 -36.84
C LEU A 703 15.66 21.34 -38.35
N ASN A 704 14.61 21.52 -39.16
CA ASN A 704 14.75 21.55 -40.62
C ASN A 704 15.53 22.78 -41.13
N THR A 705 15.56 23.85 -40.34
CA THR A 705 16.21 25.13 -40.64
C THR A 705 17.04 25.56 -39.43
N PRO A 706 18.23 26.16 -39.62
CA PRO A 706 19.05 26.62 -38.49
C PRO A 706 18.30 27.60 -37.57
N ALA A 707 18.50 27.47 -36.26
CA ALA A 707 17.85 28.32 -35.27
C ALA A 707 18.34 29.79 -35.37
N PRO A 708 17.45 30.79 -35.28
CA PRO A 708 17.86 32.19 -35.25
C PRO A 708 18.43 32.58 -33.87
N ALA A 709 19.22 33.65 -33.83
CA ALA A 709 19.75 34.18 -32.59
C ALA A 709 18.63 34.60 -31.61
N GLY A 710 18.81 34.29 -30.32
CA GLY A 710 17.84 34.64 -29.26
C GLY A 710 16.60 33.75 -29.17
N SER A 711 16.55 32.68 -29.96
CA SER A 711 15.45 31.71 -29.93
C SER A 711 15.62 30.64 -28.85
N ALA A 712 14.52 29.95 -28.53
CA ALA A 712 14.52 28.79 -27.67
C ALA A 712 13.68 27.66 -28.27
N LEU A 713 14.14 26.44 -28.11
CA LEU A 713 13.32 25.25 -28.30
C LEU A 713 12.43 25.10 -27.07
N VAL A 714 11.14 24.93 -27.29
CA VAL A 714 10.19 24.51 -26.25
C VAL A 714 9.71 23.10 -26.61
N VAL A 715 9.75 22.20 -25.64
CA VAL A 715 9.27 20.82 -25.77
C VAL A 715 8.03 20.68 -24.90
N ALA A 716 6.95 20.16 -25.47
CA ALA A 716 5.75 19.78 -24.75
C ALA A 716 6.01 18.54 -23.89
N GLU A 717 6.98 18.60 -22.98
CA GLU A 717 7.32 17.62 -21.95
C GLU A 717 7.68 18.42 -20.70
N ASN A 718 7.29 17.94 -19.53
CA ASN A 718 7.41 18.70 -18.31
C ASN A 718 8.88 18.85 -17.88
N PHE A 719 9.21 20.06 -17.45
CA PHE A 719 10.44 20.38 -16.77
C PHE A 719 10.41 19.89 -15.32
N TYR A 720 11.49 19.21 -14.95
CA TYR A 720 11.85 18.89 -13.57
C TYR A 720 13.39 18.91 -13.46
N PRO A 721 13.99 19.38 -12.35
CA PRO A 721 15.44 19.37 -12.18
C PRO A 721 16.04 17.98 -12.43
N GLY A 722 17.02 17.90 -13.33
CA GLY A 722 17.65 16.65 -13.76
C GLY A 722 17.71 16.45 -15.27
N TRP A 723 16.93 17.22 -16.04
CA TRP A 723 17.09 17.33 -17.49
C TRP A 723 18.40 18.03 -17.86
N ILE A 724 19.14 17.41 -18.78
CA ILE A 724 20.38 17.90 -19.35
C ILE A 724 20.16 18.00 -20.85
N ALA A 725 20.58 19.11 -21.46
CA ALA A 725 20.51 19.32 -22.90
C ALA A 725 21.91 19.53 -23.50
N THR A 726 22.07 19.07 -24.75
CA THR A 726 23.15 19.53 -25.62
C THR A 726 22.57 20.06 -26.93
N VAL A 727 23.08 21.20 -27.39
CA VAL A 727 22.75 21.80 -28.69
C VAL A 727 23.96 21.64 -29.59
N ASP A 728 23.81 20.90 -30.70
CA ASP A 728 24.91 20.50 -31.59
C ASP A 728 26.14 19.95 -30.81
N GLY A 729 25.85 19.10 -29.81
CA GLY A 729 26.86 18.45 -28.96
C GLY A 729 27.43 19.32 -27.82
N LYS A 730 27.07 20.61 -27.73
CA LYS A 730 27.53 21.50 -26.66
C LYS A 730 26.52 21.56 -25.51
N PRO A 731 26.93 21.39 -24.25
CA PRO A 731 26.01 21.47 -23.11
C PRO A 731 25.35 22.84 -23.00
N VAL A 732 24.05 22.87 -22.74
CA VAL A 732 23.29 24.08 -22.44
C VAL A 732 22.38 23.86 -21.24
N THR A 733 22.08 24.93 -20.51
CA THR A 733 21.19 24.88 -19.35
C THR A 733 19.75 24.77 -19.80
N VAL A 734 19.04 23.75 -19.31
CA VAL A 734 17.60 23.59 -19.49
C VAL A 734 16.87 24.46 -18.47
N GLU A 735 15.83 25.14 -18.91
CA GLU A 735 15.02 26.04 -18.08
C GLU A 735 13.54 25.64 -18.16
N ARG A 736 12.76 26.06 -17.14
CA ARG A 736 11.31 25.91 -17.16
C ARG A 736 10.71 27.01 -18.04
N THR A 737 9.91 26.60 -19.02
CA THR A 737 9.17 27.50 -19.92
C THR A 737 7.68 27.21 -19.92
N ASN A 738 6.86 28.19 -20.27
CA ASN A 738 5.42 28.03 -20.54
C ASN A 738 4.73 27.25 -19.41
N LEU A 739 4.90 27.77 -18.19
CA LEU A 739 4.42 27.24 -16.91
C LEU A 739 5.13 25.97 -16.41
N VAL A 740 5.23 24.91 -17.22
CA VAL A 740 5.75 23.61 -16.74
C VAL A 740 6.62 22.87 -17.76
N LEU A 741 6.80 23.39 -18.96
CA LEU A 741 7.47 22.71 -20.06
C LEU A 741 9.00 22.87 -20.03
N ILE A 742 9.69 21.98 -20.73
CA ILE A 742 11.13 22.07 -20.99
C ILE A 742 11.42 23.16 -22.02
N GLY A 743 12.30 24.09 -21.66
CA GLY A 743 12.87 25.09 -22.54
C GLY A 743 14.38 24.93 -22.68
N VAL A 744 14.88 25.01 -23.91
CA VAL A 744 16.30 24.92 -24.24
C VAL A 744 16.70 26.15 -25.06
N PRO A 745 17.54 27.05 -24.53
CA PRO A 745 18.03 28.19 -25.31
C PRO A 745 18.88 27.69 -26.48
N LEU A 746 18.66 28.24 -27.68
CA LEU A 746 19.36 27.84 -28.88
C LEU A 746 20.45 28.85 -29.24
N THR A 747 21.62 28.34 -29.60
CA THR A 747 22.65 29.16 -30.25
C THR A 747 22.25 29.41 -31.70
N GLU A 748 22.63 30.57 -32.25
CA GLU A 748 22.43 30.86 -33.67
C GLU A 748 23.05 29.74 -34.53
N GLY A 749 22.31 29.29 -35.54
CA GLY A 749 22.73 28.22 -36.43
C GLY A 749 22.44 26.81 -35.92
N ALA A 750 21.89 26.65 -34.71
CA ALA A 750 21.64 25.34 -34.11
C ALA A 750 20.72 24.45 -34.96
N LYS A 751 21.02 23.15 -35.04
CA LYS A 751 20.23 22.18 -35.81
C LYS A 751 19.75 20.97 -35.01
N THR A 752 20.47 20.59 -33.97
CA THR A 752 20.20 19.37 -33.21
C THR A 752 20.15 19.65 -31.72
N VAL A 753 19.21 19.01 -31.03
CA VAL A 753 19.08 19.07 -29.58
C VAL A 753 18.89 17.67 -29.03
N GLU A 754 19.74 17.30 -28.07
CA GLU A 754 19.62 16.05 -27.33
C GLU A 754 19.24 16.37 -25.88
N LEU A 755 18.24 15.67 -25.36
CA LEU A 755 17.77 15.79 -23.98
C LEU A 755 17.91 14.46 -23.27
N THR A 756 18.45 14.47 -22.05
CA THR A 756 18.53 13.28 -21.19
C THR A 756 18.18 13.64 -19.75
N PHE A 757 17.37 12.80 -19.11
CA PHE A 757 17.00 12.95 -17.70
C PHE A 757 17.89 12.11 -16.79
N THR A 758 18.39 12.72 -15.71
CA THR A 758 19.19 12.06 -14.67
C THR A 758 18.71 12.48 -13.28
N SER A 759 19.01 11.68 -12.26
CA SER A 759 18.70 12.03 -10.87
C SER A 759 19.91 11.75 -9.95
N PRO A 760 20.66 12.79 -9.56
CA PRO A 760 21.75 12.65 -8.59
C PRO A 760 21.29 12.12 -7.23
N ALA A 761 20.07 12.45 -6.80
CA ALA A 761 19.47 11.90 -5.58
C ALA A 761 19.25 10.39 -5.66
N PHE A 762 18.76 9.92 -6.80
CA PHE A 762 18.59 8.49 -7.05
C PHE A 762 19.94 7.77 -7.01
N GLU A 763 20.97 8.30 -7.66
CA GLU A 763 22.31 7.69 -7.70
C GLU A 763 22.98 7.64 -6.30
N ARG A 764 22.87 8.72 -5.53
CA ARG A 764 23.32 8.76 -4.12
C ARG A 764 22.52 7.77 -3.28
N GLY A 765 21.20 7.78 -3.41
CA GLY A 765 20.29 6.88 -2.69
C GLY A 765 20.57 5.42 -2.99
N LYS A 766 20.76 5.06 -4.26
CA LYS A 766 21.16 3.72 -4.71
C LYS A 766 22.45 3.26 -4.03
N THR A 767 23.48 4.11 -4.01
CA THR A 767 24.77 3.80 -3.38
C THR A 767 24.61 3.55 -1.87
N ILE A 768 23.89 4.43 -1.17
CA ILE A 768 23.62 4.29 0.27
C ILE A 768 22.82 3.01 0.54
N THR A 769 21.77 2.76 -0.23
CA THR A 769 20.93 1.56 -0.10
C THR A 769 21.75 0.29 -0.27
N ILE A 770 22.60 0.20 -1.29
CA ILE A 770 23.46 -0.96 -1.54
C ILE A 770 24.42 -1.16 -0.36
N ALA A 771 25.12 -0.10 0.08
CA ALA A 771 26.06 -0.18 1.19
C ALA A 771 25.38 -0.59 2.51
N ALA A 772 24.22 -0.02 2.82
CA ALA A 772 23.43 -0.35 4.01
C ALA A 772 22.93 -1.81 3.98
N THR A 773 22.47 -2.27 2.81
CA THR A 773 22.02 -3.66 2.60
C THR A 773 23.16 -4.64 2.80
N LEU A 774 24.34 -4.37 2.21
CA LEU A 774 25.53 -5.19 2.38
C LEU A 774 25.98 -5.23 3.85
N LEU A 775 25.98 -4.09 4.55
CA LEU A 775 26.35 -4.04 5.96
C LEU A 775 25.39 -4.86 6.84
N ALA A 776 24.08 -4.78 6.59
CA ALA A 776 23.09 -5.57 7.33
C ALA A 776 23.19 -7.07 7.02
N LEU A 777 23.45 -7.43 5.77
CA LEU A 777 23.72 -8.82 5.37
C LEU A 777 24.96 -9.36 6.06
N LEU A 778 26.08 -8.62 6.03
CA LEU A 778 27.31 -8.99 6.72
C LEU A 778 27.11 -9.12 8.24
N ALA A 779 26.37 -8.20 8.86
CA ALA A 779 26.03 -8.30 10.28
C ALA A 779 25.19 -9.56 10.60
N THR A 780 24.31 -9.96 9.68
CA THR A 780 23.54 -11.20 9.79
C THR A 780 24.45 -12.42 9.70
N LEU A 781 25.27 -12.50 8.66
CA LEU A 781 26.18 -13.63 8.41
C LEU A 781 27.25 -13.76 9.49
N ALA A 782 27.89 -12.67 9.90
CA ALA A 782 28.86 -12.66 10.98
C ALA A 782 28.25 -13.10 12.32
N GLY A 783 26.97 -12.77 12.55
CA GLY A 783 26.24 -13.19 13.72
C GLY A 783 25.83 -14.68 13.74
N LEU A 784 25.93 -15.38 12.61
CA LEU A 784 25.72 -16.83 12.49
C LEU A 784 26.99 -17.62 12.84
N ILE A 785 28.17 -17.00 12.74
CA ILE A 785 29.45 -17.63 13.09
C ILE A 785 29.48 -17.85 14.61
N PRO A 786 29.66 -19.10 15.08
CA PRO A 786 29.80 -19.37 16.51
C PRO A 786 30.94 -18.55 17.07
N SER A 787 30.69 -17.80 18.15
CA SER A 787 31.80 -17.22 18.91
C SER A 787 32.61 -18.40 19.44
N GLY A 788 33.89 -18.51 19.06
CA GLY A 788 34.80 -19.53 19.61
C GLY A 788 34.73 -19.57 21.15
N PRO A 789 35.14 -20.69 21.78
CA PRO A 789 34.99 -20.87 23.21
C PRO A 789 35.57 -19.66 23.95
N ARG A 790 34.71 -18.94 24.67
CA ARG A 790 35.14 -17.84 25.54
C ARG A 790 36.07 -18.43 26.60
N THR A 791 37.37 -18.26 26.41
CA THR A 791 38.39 -18.45 27.44
C THR A 791 38.17 -17.38 28.51
N GLY A 792 37.29 -17.65 29.47
CA GLY A 792 36.99 -16.71 30.55
C GLY A 792 35.59 -16.92 31.11
N GLY A 793 35.43 -17.90 31.99
CA GLY A 793 34.16 -18.16 32.69
C GLY A 793 34.05 -19.54 33.33
N ARG A 794 35.12 -20.03 33.97
CA ARG A 794 35.08 -21.20 34.86
C ARG A 794 34.37 -20.75 36.15
N ARG A 795 33.03 -20.80 36.17
CA ARG A 795 32.09 -20.70 37.32
C ARG A 795 30.69 -20.47 36.70
N THR A 796 29.99 -21.51 36.27
CA THR A 796 28.72 -21.93 36.92
C THR A 796 28.31 -23.38 36.55
N ARG A 797 29.25 -24.28 36.26
CA ARG A 797 28.96 -25.72 36.09
C ARG A 797 29.10 -26.55 37.37
N ALA A 798 28.91 -25.94 38.54
CA ALA A 798 29.07 -26.61 39.84
C ALA A 798 27.77 -26.75 40.67
N MET A 799 26.60 -26.37 40.14
CA MET A 799 25.33 -26.51 40.88
C MET A 799 24.35 -27.56 40.30
N ASP A 800 24.63 -28.12 39.12
CA ASP A 800 23.80 -29.19 38.52
C ASP A 800 24.34 -30.62 38.78
N ALA A 801 25.41 -30.76 39.58
CA ALA A 801 26.07 -32.05 39.83
C ALA A 801 25.94 -32.60 41.26
N ILE A 802 25.12 -32.01 42.14
CA ILE A 802 24.96 -32.46 43.55
C ILE A 802 23.53 -32.99 43.86
N ALA A 803 22.69 -33.22 42.84
CA ALA A 803 21.32 -33.73 43.04
C ALA A 803 21.06 -35.14 42.47
N LEU A 804 22.10 -35.87 42.03
CA LEU A 804 21.95 -37.21 41.41
C LEU A 804 22.73 -38.34 42.10
N GLU A 805 23.27 -38.11 43.30
CA GLU A 805 23.80 -39.17 44.17
C GLU A 805 23.21 -39.02 45.58
N LYS A 806 21.97 -39.49 45.76
CA LYS A 806 21.40 -39.93 47.05
C LYS A 806 20.01 -40.56 46.84
N SER A 807 19.98 -41.68 46.12
CA SER A 807 18.98 -42.74 46.30
C SER A 807 19.54 -44.02 45.69
N ALA A 808 20.42 -44.67 46.45
CA ALA A 808 20.66 -46.10 46.41
C ALA A 808 20.13 -46.66 47.73
#